data_AF-A0A1M5PH21-F1
#
_entry.id   AF-A0A1M5PH21-F1
#
_cell.length_a   1.000
_cell.length_b   1.000
_cell.length_c   1.000
_cell.angle_alpha   90.00
_cell.angle_beta   90.00
_cell.angle_gamma   90.00
#
_symmetry.space_group_name_H-M   'P 1'
#
loop_
_entity.id
_entity.type
_entity.pdbx_description
1 polymer ?
#
loop_
_entity_poly.entity_id
_entity_poly.type
_entity_poly.pdbx_seq_one_letter_code
_entity_poly.pdbx_strand_id
1 'polypeptide(L)'
;MSSDARYRFVPWVREGYQPSDGSGDDWSVGVTLPVEGTGSKGTETREASVDLSLYGPGEVTGIDLQQVVRTEPTSGTSDFPPNHFPLVELDDPTLPWLFTPETPDEQGKLRPWCCLLTVEKTEGVSLQTGTDAPAAILDVRDPASPGEHLPDLSQSWAWAHAQVVGLDEGASARDALTTDRSTKTLARLLSPRQLEPDTDYYACVVPTFEPGRLAGLGKQPYERDDDGTVVRSHGDAWDASSPPAQLRLPVYYHWEFSTGKAGDFESLVRRLEPSVLDGVGVRQVDAGDPGPSELESPGEVVTVEGALTSTTISTDTYSDSLKPALTNILDQASALAPESAVPGDSGDDRILGPPIYGQWPPATEDVPAEGDPPAWLRDCNVDPRYRVPAAYGTEVVQERQEALMAEAWNQVGDIREANRLLRHARLARTASQSIHNAMGDLSPAARLTLTEPAHGRLLNDATSETIAAAVEGSALPSAVLSPAFRRATRPGGPLSSRLGGVRRERIVEGINDGSITPGDDGDAPSGTQVIGDELAGQLCSAAREREDAVADWRLLGPTADQPITEAIDAVRKACREARERTETATQKVDEQATAELGVLREVLFPICGTGDWESELDALQAAVESEDQAAIRSAIDGVERWLTDARASHETLQEMATPGSELEEVLEESPGVTPAVGTLDSAVTTLWVRLILDGLFAHACTRGRTALDKHLGGDEDPPAVLAELSSLCSLLCGKLRRALSAAVWTGDVRRVRRVVATMQQVLAMAEARLARLRDPEEGPLATLGDACEDVEWYLDLFERRLADAPWDPAADAVGPRVCPRDSPTDSPPLDFQTTADAVQNATDPAVTIPDRIGGRLDGLPLDGRDEPLAQILAHPEFDEPMYGPLRDLSQDKLVPGVGEIPLDSVGVLETNPAFVESYMLGLSHEFARELRWREYPTDLRGTYFRQFWNPEGRDPPLSPEAKKDIGYVHRWDDAADLGGNYLAKMAAKTDGGPSGDAGARVVLVVRGAVFDRYPNTHVYAAKGVDAAEDAELERKPDLPNMDDGGGTVKHPIFRGRLDPDVTFFGFDLTEEEAKADPGWFFVIEEPPSGPSFGLDVGGSNDVPDADWTWEDLTWDDVTANGYVSAGRDSLTDAAPAPGDLPTNPAWSKNGAHMAEITWIRPFRAAIHADDMLPTNGGSQ
;
A
#
# COMPACT_ATOMS: atom_id res chain seq x y z
N MET A 1 -24.84 6.48 18.50
CA MET A 1 -26.28 6.36 18.23
C MET A 1 -26.86 7.47 17.35
N SER A 2 -26.65 7.49 16.04
CA SER A 2 -27.43 8.38 15.16
C SER A 2 -28.94 8.08 15.33
N SER A 3 -29.83 9.04 15.05
CA SER A 3 -31.27 8.81 14.86
C SER A 3 -31.58 7.67 13.86
N ASP A 4 -30.60 7.28 13.05
CA ASP A 4 -30.66 6.19 12.08
C ASP A 4 -30.67 4.75 12.65
N ALA A 5 -30.50 4.52 13.97
CA ALA A 5 -30.33 3.17 14.53
C ALA A 5 -31.42 2.69 15.53
N ARG A 6 -32.54 3.41 15.70
CA ARG A 6 -33.61 2.94 16.60
C ARG A 6 -34.43 1.82 15.94
N TYR A 7 -34.56 0.68 16.62
CA TYR A 7 -35.43 -0.42 16.22
C TYR A 7 -36.88 -0.13 16.61
N ARG A 8 -37.83 -0.37 15.69
CA ARG A 8 -39.26 -0.38 15.99
C ARG A 8 -39.89 -1.67 15.46
N PHE A 9 -40.56 -2.39 16.36
CA PHE A 9 -41.23 -3.65 16.04
C PHE A 9 -42.71 -3.44 15.69
N VAL A 10 -43.21 -4.19 14.71
CA VAL A 10 -44.60 -4.18 14.25
C VAL A 10 -45.11 -5.63 14.24
N PRO A 11 -46.30 -5.94 14.79
CA PRO A 11 -46.70 -7.32 15.04
C PRO A 11 -46.95 -8.14 13.77
N TRP A 12 -47.35 -7.49 12.67
CA TRP A 12 -47.50 -8.11 11.35
C TRP A 12 -47.56 -7.04 10.27
N VAL A 13 -47.21 -7.44 9.04
CA VAL A 13 -47.35 -6.63 7.81
C VAL A 13 -47.89 -7.54 6.71
N ARG A 14 -48.87 -7.07 5.94
CA ARG A 14 -49.42 -7.81 4.80
C ARG A 14 -49.87 -6.83 3.71
N GLU A 15 -49.38 -7.02 2.50
CA GLU A 15 -49.80 -6.29 1.29
C GLU A 15 -50.77 -7.13 0.46
N GLY A 16 -51.77 -6.49 -0.16
CA GLY A 16 -52.72 -7.16 -1.07
C GLY A 16 -54.17 -7.21 -0.57
N TYR A 17 -55.01 -7.91 -1.34
CA TYR A 17 -56.46 -8.01 -1.09
C TYR A 17 -56.76 -8.88 0.14
N GLN A 18 -57.65 -8.42 1.02
CA GLN A 18 -58.07 -9.13 2.23
C GLN A 18 -59.42 -9.80 1.99
N PRO A 19 -59.63 -11.07 2.42
CA PRO A 19 -60.97 -11.64 2.48
C PRO A 19 -61.83 -10.77 3.40
N SER A 20 -62.91 -10.19 2.90
CA SER A 20 -63.84 -9.40 3.70
C SER A 20 -64.82 -10.32 4.42
N ASP A 21 -64.82 -10.24 5.75
CA ASP A 21 -65.77 -10.81 6.69
C ASP A 21 -65.87 -12.35 6.71
N GLY A 22 -65.46 -12.94 7.85
CA GLY A 22 -65.33 -14.38 8.11
C GLY A 22 -66.64 -15.19 8.13
N SER A 23 -67.46 -15.09 7.09
CA SER A 23 -68.63 -15.93 6.89
C SER A 23 -68.77 -16.35 5.41
N GLY A 24 -68.16 -17.47 5.05
CA GLY A 24 -68.42 -18.17 3.79
C GLY A 24 -67.18 -18.44 2.96
N ASP A 25 -67.20 -19.55 2.22
CA ASP A 25 -66.15 -20.17 1.38
C ASP A 25 -65.49 -19.30 0.29
N ASP A 26 -65.61 -17.97 0.32
CA ASP A 26 -65.24 -17.10 -0.81
C ASP A 26 -63.78 -16.62 -0.72
N TRP A 27 -62.83 -17.54 -0.95
CA TRP A 27 -61.46 -17.22 -1.37
C TRP A 27 -61.38 -16.89 -2.87
N SER A 28 -62.51 -16.49 -3.47
CA SER A 28 -62.68 -16.03 -4.84
C SER A 28 -62.99 -14.55 -4.89
N VAL A 29 -62.28 -13.81 -5.74
CA VAL A 29 -62.61 -12.44 -6.10
C VAL A 29 -63.34 -12.46 -7.42
N GLY A 30 -64.65 -12.20 -7.41
CA GLY A 30 -65.43 -12.04 -8.63
C GLY A 30 -65.04 -10.74 -9.36
N VAL A 31 -64.32 -10.85 -10.47
CA VAL A 31 -63.97 -9.73 -11.33
C VAL A 31 -64.95 -9.68 -12.51
N THR A 32 -65.82 -8.67 -12.51
CA THR A 32 -66.73 -8.41 -13.63
C THR A 32 -66.09 -7.43 -14.61
N LEU A 33 -65.76 -7.92 -15.81
CA LEU A 33 -65.22 -7.11 -16.90
C LEU A 33 -66.32 -6.81 -17.93
N PRO A 34 -66.57 -5.53 -18.26
CA PRO A 34 -67.39 -5.20 -19.42
C PRO A 34 -66.61 -5.47 -20.71
N VAL A 35 -67.09 -6.41 -21.52
CA VAL A 35 -66.50 -6.79 -22.82
C VAL A 35 -67.36 -6.21 -23.94
N GLU A 36 -66.80 -5.29 -24.73
CA GLU A 36 -67.45 -4.76 -25.95
C GLU A 36 -67.10 -5.63 -27.18
N GLY A 37 -68.12 -6.15 -27.86
CA GLY A 37 -67.98 -6.84 -29.13
C GLY A 37 -68.64 -6.06 -30.27
N THR A 38 -67.87 -5.72 -31.31
CA THR A 38 -68.40 -5.02 -32.51
C THR A 38 -68.66 -6.02 -33.64
N GLY A 39 -69.94 -6.23 -33.96
CA GLY A 39 -70.37 -7.09 -35.06
C GLY A 39 -71.05 -6.30 -36.19
N SER A 40 -71.47 -7.01 -37.25
CA SER A 40 -72.19 -6.42 -38.40
C SER A 40 -73.55 -5.79 -38.07
N LYS A 41 -73.99 -5.85 -36.80
CA LYS A 41 -75.20 -5.23 -36.27
C LYS A 41 -74.95 -4.09 -35.26
N GLY A 42 -73.70 -3.72 -34.98
CA GLY A 42 -73.32 -2.69 -34.00
C GLY A 42 -72.45 -3.22 -32.86
N THR A 43 -72.09 -2.33 -31.93
CA THR A 43 -71.32 -2.64 -30.72
C THR A 43 -72.26 -3.05 -29.58
N GLU A 44 -72.00 -4.18 -28.94
CA GLU A 44 -72.75 -4.68 -27.77
C GLU A 44 -71.76 -4.93 -26.62
N THR A 45 -72.04 -4.38 -25.44
CA THR A 45 -71.26 -4.63 -24.22
C THR A 45 -71.90 -5.75 -23.41
N ARG A 46 -71.13 -6.76 -23.02
CA ARG A 46 -71.56 -7.82 -22.09
C ARG A 46 -70.64 -7.87 -20.89
N GLU A 47 -71.22 -8.02 -19.71
CA GLU A 47 -70.46 -8.28 -18.50
C GLU A 47 -70.04 -9.75 -18.47
N ALA A 48 -68.73 -9.98 -18.39
CA ALA A 48 -68.14 -11.30 -18.15
C ALA A 48 -67.54 -11.30 -16.75
N SER A 49 -68.07 -12.13 -15.86
CA SER A 49 -67.52 -12.34 -14.52
C SER A 49 -66.53 -13.50 -14.53
N VAL A 50 -65.37 -13.29 -13.94
CA VAL A 50 -64.34 -14.31 -13.70
C VAL A 50 -64.05 -14.33 -12.21
N ASP A 51 -64.22 -15.48 -11.58
CA ASP A 51 -63.84 -15.68 -10.18
C ASP A 51 -62.33 -15.97 -10.12
N LEU A 52 -61.57 -15.07 -9.49
CA LEU A 52 -60.13 -15.22 -9.27
C LEU A 52 -59.89 -15.83 -7.89
N SER A 53 -59.28 -17.01 -7.83
CA SER A 53 -58.90 -17.60 -6.55
C SER A 53 -57.64 -16.94 -5.98
N LEU A 54 -57.68 -16.55 -4.71
CA LEU A 54 -56.50 -16.10 -3.96
C LEU A 54 -55.60 -17.29 -3.62
N TYR A 55 -54.27 -17.05 -3.58
CA TYR A 55 -53.27 -18.01 -3.14
C TYR A 55 -53.25 -18.09 -1.60
N GLY A 56 -53.27 -19.30 -1.05
CA GLY A 56 -53.14 -19.57 0.39
C GLY A 56 -51.96 -20.49 0.70
N PRO A 57 -51.84 -20.99 1.94
CA PRO A 57 -50.70 -21.82 2.36
C PRO A 57 -50.58 -23.12 1.57
N GLY A 58 -51.70 -23.68 1.08
CA GLY A 58 -51.73 -24.92 0.30
C GLY A 58 -51.16 -24.78 -1.10
N GLU A 59 -50.90 -23.56 -1.57
CA GLU A 59 -50.24 -23.29 -2.84
C GLU A 59 -48.73 -23.07 -2.71
N VAL A 60 -48.18 -23.11 -1.48
CA VAL A 60 -46.76 -22.91 -1.20
C VAL A 60 -46.04 -24.23 -0.93
N THR A 61 -44.99 -24.51 -1.71
CA THR A 61 -44.16 -25.73 -1.58
C THR A 61 -42.75 -25.45 -1.05
N GLY A 62 -42.34 -24.18 -1.00
CA GLY A 62 -41.03 -23.72 -0.55
C GLY A 62 -40.98 -22.19 -0.50
N ILE A 63 -39.90 -21.64 0.07
CA ILE A 63 -39.57 -20.20 -0.02
C ILE A 63 -38.30 -20.04 -0.86
N ASP A 64 -38.10 -18.86 -1.44
CA ASP A 64 -36.81 -18.53 -2.06
C ASP A 64 -35.75 -18.39 -0.96
N LEU A 65 -34.65 -19.13 -1.09
CA LEU A 65 -33.55 -19.12 -0.12
C LEU A 65 -32.89 -17.74 -0.02
N GLN A 66 -32.99 -16.90 -1.06
CA GLN A 66 -32.50 -15.52 -1.03
C GLN A 66 -33.29 -14.61 -0.09
N GLN A 67 -34.49 -15.03 0.34
CA GLN A 67 -35.25 -14.29 1.35
C GLN A 67 -34.61 -14.39 2.73
N VAL A 68 -33.79 -15.40 3.01
CA VAL A 68 -33.11 -15.54 4.31
C VAL A 68 -31.88 -14.65 4.32
N VAL A 69 -31.93 -13.55 5.07
CA VAL A 69 -30.82 -12.57 5.15
C VAL A 69 -29.86 -12.85 6.30
N ARG A 70 -30.36 -13.40 7.42
CA ARG A 70 -29.56 -13.76 8.60
C ARG A 70 -30.22 -14.91 9.35
N THR A 71 -29.38 -15.77 9.92
CA THR A 71 -29.76 -16.74 10.95
C THR A 71 -28.93 -16.49 12.19
N GLU A 72 -29.55 -16.64 13.34
CA GLU A 72 -28.86 -16.62 14.62
C GLU A 72 -29.40 -17.79 15.47
N PRO A 73 -28.55 -18.74 15.88
CA PRO A 73 -27.13 -18.84 15.53
C PRO A 73 -26.92 -19.02 14.03
N THR A 74 -25.74 -18.62 13.55
CA THR A 74 -25.33 -18.94 12.18
C THR A 74 -25.14 -20.45 12.04
N SER A 75 -25.37 -20.99 10.85
CA SER A 75 -25.15 -22.42 10.57
C SER A 75 -23.75 -22.86 10.99
N GLY A 76 -23.67 -23.89 11.84
CA GLY A 76 -22.43 -24.47 12.34
C GLY A 76 -21.86 -23.85 13.62
N THR A 77 -22.53 -22.86 14.23
CA THR A 77 -22.15 -22.36 15.57
C THR A 77 -22.13 -23.50 16.58
N SER A 78 -21.09 -23.57 17.42
CA SER A 78 -20.91 -24.65 18.40
C SER A 78 -21.20 -24.25 19.86
N ASP A 79 -21.35 -22.96 20.13
CA ASP A 79 -21.33 -22.38 21.47
C ASP A 79 -22.46 -21.36 21.70
N PHE A 80 -23.58 -21.49 20.99
CA PHE A 80 -24.72 -20.57 21.09
C PHE A 80 -25.25 -20.51 22.54
N PRO A 81 -25.55 -19.32 23.09
CA PRO A 81 -26.08 -19.19 24.45
C PRO A 81 -27.42 -19.93 24.61
N PRO A 82 -27.55 -20.87 25.58
CA PRO A 82 -28.78 -21.65 25.74
C PRO A 82 -30.02 -20.82 26.09
N ASN A 83 -29.82 -19.62 26.65
CA ASN A 83 -30.89 -18.73 27.08
C ASN A 83 -31.43 -17.81 25.97
N HIS A 84 -30.79 -17.81 24.79
CA HIS A 84 -31.23 -17.07 23.61
C HIS A 84 -32.21 -17.89 22.75
N PHE A 85 -33.12 -17.21 22.07
CA PHE A 85 -34.00 -17.78 21.06
C PHE A 85 -33.32 -17.83 19.70
N PRO A 86 -33.26 -19.00 19.04
CA PRO A 86 -32.91 -19.07 17.63
C PRO A 86 -33.88 -18.23 16.78
N LEU A 87 -33.37 -17.58 15.75
CA LEU A 87 -34.13 -16.73 14.85
C LEU A 87 -33.68 -16.85 13.40
N VAL A 88 -34.59 -16.48 12.50
CA VAL A 88 -34.32 -16.25 11.09
C VAL A 88 -34.90 -14.89 10.68
N GLU A 89 -34.09 -14.11 9.97
CA GLU A 89 -34.48 -12.83 9.38
C GLU A 89 -34.80 -13.03 7.89
N LEU A 90 -35.91 -12.42 7.47
CA LEU A 90 -36.46 -12.50 6.12
C LEU A 90 -36.48 -11.12 5.47
N ASP A 91 -36.01 -11.01 4.23
CA ASP A 91 -35.90 -9.76 3.46
C ASP A 91 -37.27 -9.09 3.25
N ASP A 92 -38.26 -9.80 2.71
CA ASP A 92 -39.61 -9.24 2.55
C ASP A 92 -40.37 -9.24 3.90
N PRO A 93 -40.72 -8.06 4.46
CA PRO A 93 -41.38 -7.95 5.75
C PRO A 93 -42.80 -8.52 5.77
N THR A 94 -43.40 -8.75 4.60
CA THR A 94 -44.75 -9.32 4.46
C THR A 94 -44.73 -10.85 4.44
N LEU A 95 -43.58 -11.47 4.17
CA LEU A 95 -43.47 -12.88 3.85
C LEU A 95 -44.14 -13.80 4.89
N PRO A 96 -43.96 -13.64 6.23
CA PRO A 96 -44.60 -14.52 7.21
C PRO A 96 -46.13 -14.48 7.22
N TRP A 97 -46.77 -13.41 6.74
CA TRP A 97 -48.21 -13.24 6.77
C TRP A 97 -48.87 -13.25 5.39
N LEU A 98 -48.09 -13.23 4.31
CA LEU A 98 -48.56 -13.09 2.93
C LEU A 98 -49.64 -14.11 2.57
N PHE A 99 -49.46 -15.38 2.96
CA PHE A 99 -50.40 -16.47 2.67
C PHE A 99 -51.29 -16.84 3.86
N THR A 100 -51.34 -16.03 4.91
CA THR A 100 -52.14 -16.33 6.11
C THR A 100 -53.64 -16.25 5.79
N PRO A 101 -54.42 -17.32 6.04
CA PRO A 101 -55.84 -17.37 5.70
C PRO A 101 -56.76 -16.65 6.70
N GLU A 102 -56.20 -16.05 7.74
CA GLU A 102 -56.93 -15.44 8.84
C GLU A 102 -56.96 -13.90 8.75
N THR A 103 -57.89 -13.31 9.50
CA THR A 103 -57.96 -11.88 9.77
C THR A 103 -57.40 -11.58 11.16
N PRO A 104 -56.73 -10.43 11.36
CA PRO A 104 -56.22 -10.06 12.68
C PRO A 104 -57.36 -9.88 13.69
N ASP A 105 -57.13 -10.26 14.94
CA ASP A 105 -58.09 -10.05 16.03
C ASP A 105 -58.16 -8.58 16.51
N GLU A 106 -59.04 -8.30 17.48
CA GLU A 106 -59.19 -6.95 18.08
C GLU A 106 -57.91 -6.42 18.77
N GLN A 107 -56.98 -7.31 19.14
CA GLN A 107 -55.70 -6.98 19.77
C GLN A 107 -54.56 -6.85 18.74
N GLY A 108 -54.87 -7.09 17.45
CA GLY A 108 -53.94 -7.03 16.34
C GLY A 108 -53.08 -8.28 16.20
N LYS A 109 -53.48 -9.43 16.75
CA LYS A 109 -52.79 -10.72 16.60
C LYS A 109 -53.14 -11.35 15.26
N LEU A 110 -52.11 -11.78 14.53
CA LEU A 110 -52.25 -12.51 13.28
C LEU A 110 -51.18 -13.60 13.24
N ARG A 111 -51.59 -14.87 13.09
CA ARG A 111 -50.67 -16.01 13.05
C ARG A 111 -49.92 -16.00 11.71
N PRO A 112 -48.60 -16.22 11.68
CA PRO A 112 -47.88 -16.39 10.42
C PRO A 112 -48.21 -17.75 9.77
N TRP A 113 -48.10 -17.86 8.44
CA TRP A 113 -48.33 -19.11 7.71
C TRP A 113 -47.13 -20.08 7.77
N CYS A 114 -45.99 -19.61 8.28
CA CYS A 114 -44.80 -20.39 8.60
C CYS A 114 -44.20 -19.95 9.94
N CYS A 115 -43.47 -20.84 10.61
CA CYS A 115 -42.78 -20.53 11.87
C CYS A 115 -41.39 -21.17 11.91
N LEU A 116 -40.55 -20.72 12.83
CA LEU A 116 -39.25 -21.31 13.10
C LEU A 116 -39.34 -22.36 14.21
N LEU A 117 -38.99 -23.59 13.88
CA LEU A 117 -38.97 -24.73 14.78
C LEU A 117 -37.53 -25.09 15.15
N THR A 118 -37.23 -25.28 16.43
CA THR A 118 -35.93 -25.76 16.90
C THR A 118 -36.08 -27.11 17.59
N VAL A 119 -35.50 -28.15 17.01
CA VAL A 119 -35.60 -29.53 17.53
C VAL A 119 -34.24 -30.08 17.88
N GLU A 120 -34.16 -30.78 19.00
CA GLU A 120 -32.93 -31.44 19.47
C GLU A 120 -32.56 -32.60 18.54
N LYS A 121 -31.26 -32.81 18.32
CA LYS A 121 -30.72 -33.91 17.52
C LYS A 121 -30.64 -35.19 18.35
N THR A 122 -31.78 -35.83 18.57
CA THR A 122 -31.92 -37.07 19.36
C THR A 122 -32.31 -38.28 18.51
N GLU A 123 -32.23 -39.48 19.10
CA GLU A 123 -32.75 -40.69 18.48
C GLU A 123 -34.27 -40.56 18.25
N GLY A 124 -34.71 -40.72 17.01
CA GLY A 124 -36.12 -40.53 16.61
C GLY A 124 -36.41 -39.22 15.86
N VAL A 125 -35.49 -38.25 15.90
CA VAL A 125 -35.52 -37.03 15.09
C VAL A 125 -34.57 -37.19 13.89
N SER A 126 -35.07 -37.00 12.68
CA SER A 126 -34.23 -37.06 11.47
C SER A 126 -34.63 -36.02 10.45
N LEU A 127 -33.64 -35.34 9.87
CA LEU A 127 -33.81 -34.42 8.75
C LEU A 127 -33.31 -35.08 7.46
N GLN A 128 -34.21 -35.31 6.51
CA GLN A 128 -33.91 -35.98 5.24
C GLN A 128 -33.78 -34.96 4.11
N THR A 129 -32.57 -34.82 3.58
CA THR A 129 -32.25 -33.99 2.41
C THR A 129 -31.92 -34.91 1.23
N GLY A 130 -32.93 -35.31 0.45
CA GLY A 130 -32.79 -36.24 -0.68
C GLY A 130 -32.90 -35.55 -2.05
N THR A 131 -32.29 -36.13 -3.10
CA THR A 131 -32.38 -35.63 -4.49
C THR A 131 -33.72 -35.87 -5.18
N ASP A 132 -34.57 -36.74 -4.64
CA ASP A 132 -35.87 -37.14 -5.23
C ASP A 132 -37.10 -36.42 -4.61
N ALA A 133 -36.90 -35.57 -3.60
CA ALA A 133 -37.96 -34.79 -2.95
C ALA A 133 -37.73 -33.28 -3.15
N PRO A 134 -38.76 -32.47 -3.46
CA PRO A 134 -38.61 -31.05 -3.74
C PRO A 134 -38.25 -30.19 -2.51
N ALA A 135 -38.41 -30.71 -1.28
CA ALA A 135 -38.05 -30.03 -0.04
C ALA A 135 -37.45 -31.03 0.98
N ALA A 136 -36.65 -30.51 1.92
CA ALA A 136 -36.16 -31.30 3.05
C ALA A 136 -37.33 -31.72 3.95
N ILE A 137 -37.26 -32.92 4.54
CA ILE A 137 -38.35 -33.45 5.38
C ILE A 137 -37.82 -33.70 6.79
N LEU A 138 -38.40 -33.02 7.77
CA LEU A 138 -38.20 -33.31 9.18
C LEU A 138 -39.19 -34.41 9.59
N ASP A 139 -38.66 -35.49 10.16
CA ASP A 139 -39.42 -36.65 10.63
C ASP A 139 -39.13 -36.86 12.12
N VAL A 140 -40.18 -36.76 12.95
CA VAL A 140 -40.13 -36.97 14.40
C VAL A 140 -41.02 -38.17 14.74
N ARG A 141 -40.43 -39.20 15.34
CA ARG A 141 -41.06 -40.48 15.69
C ARG A 141 -40.38 -41.10 16.91
N ASP A 142 -41.04 -42.11 17.49
CA ASP A 142 -40.51 -42.92 18.59
C ASP A 142 -39.03 -43.32 18.38
N PRO A 143 -38.16 -43.15 19.39
CA PRO A 143 -38.48 -42.79 20.78
C PRO A 143 -38.72 -41.30 21.06
N ALA A 144 -38.49 -40.39 20.11
CA ALA A 144 -38.79 -38.97 20.27
C ALA A 144 -40.29 -38.68 20.15
N SER A 145 -40.83 -37.84 21.04
CA SER A 145 -42.24 -37.44 21.04
C SER A 145 -42.43 -36.10 20.32
N PRO A 146 -43.30 -36.00 19.28
CA PRO A 146 -43.64 -34.72 18.68
C PRO A 146 -44.14 -33.68 19.69
N GLY A 147 -44.79 -34.10 20.78
CA GLY A 147 -45.27 -33.18 21.83
C GLY A 147 -44.16 -32.46 22.61
N GLU A 148 -42.95 -33.02 22.67
CA GLU A 148 -41.82 -32.43 23.38
C GLU A 148 -40.98 -31.50 22.49
N HIS A 149 -41.16 -31.58 21.17
CA HIS A 149 -40.33 -30.90 20.17
C HIS A 149 -41.06 -29.80 19.39
N LEU A 150 -42.38 -29.63 19.56
CA LEU A 150 -43.19 -28.71 18.76
C LEU A 150 -43.86 -27.61 19.59
N PRO A 151 -43.94 -26.37 19.09
CA PRO A 151 -44.64 -25.27 19.76
C PRO A 151 -46.16 -25.38 19.57
N ASP A 152 -46.90 -24.67 20.43
CA ASP A 152 -48.33 -24.43 20.29
C ASP A 152 -48.59 -23.40 19.18
N LEU A 153 -49.16 -23.86 18.06
CA LEU A 153 -49.45 -23.03 16.89
C LEU A 153 -50.49 -21.93 17.14
N SER A 154 -51.35 -22.07 18.15
CA SER A 154 -52.29 -21.02 18.53
C SER A 154 -51.58 -19.76 19.06
N GLN A 155 -50.31 -19.90 19.46
CA GLN A 155 -49.48 -18.85 20.03
C GLN A 155 -48.37 -18.37 19.08
N SER A 156 -48.32 -18.88 17.85
CA SER A 156 -47.33 -18.52 16.82
C SER A 156 -47.28 -17.02 16.48
N TRP A 157 -48.38 -16.28 16.71
CA TRP A 157 -48.45 -14.83 16.54
C TRP A 157 -47.50 -14.05 17.47
N ALA A 158 -47.06 -14.66 18.58
CA ALA A 158 -46.17 -14.02 19.56
C ALA A 158 -44.71 -14.01 19.09
N TRP A 159 -44.34 -14.95 18.22
CA TRP A 159 -42.96 -15.27 17.86
C TRP A 159 -42.62 -14.89 16.42
N ALA A 160 -43.42 -14.00 15.83
CA ALA A 160 -43.16 -13.39 14.54
C ALA A 160 -43.44 -11.88 14.63
N HIS A 161 -42.56 -11.06 14.04
CA HIS A 161 -42.72 -9.62 13.98
C HIS A 161 -41.97 -9.04 12.77
N ALA A 162 -42.38 -7.86 12.33
CA ALA A 162 -41.64 -7.05 11.37
C ALA A 162 -40.83 -5.98 12.11
N GLN A 163 -39.69 -5.60 11.56
CA GLN A 163 -38.81 -4.58 12.11
C GLN A 163 -38.54 -3.49 11.08
N VAL A 164 -38.49 -2.24 11.55
CA VAL A 164 -37.93 -1.11 10.81
C VAL A 164 -36.89 -0.38 11.64
N VAL A 165 -35.80 0.06 11.00
CA VAL A 165 -34.67 0.76 11.63
C VAL A 165 -34.61 2.21 11.15
N GLY A 166 -34.37 3.14 12.09
CA GLY A 166 -34.07 4.53 11.75
C GLY A 166 -35.28 5.30 11.21
N LEU A 167 -36.40 5.21 11.92
CA LEU A 167 -37.61 6.00 11.62
C LEU A 167 -37.51 7.40 12.22
N ASP A 168 -37.84 8.41 11.40
CA ASP A 168 -38.03 9.78 11.86
C ASP A 168 -39.15 9.88 12.92
N GLU A 169 -39.00 10.82 13.85
CA GLU A 169 -40.02 11.08 14.87
C GLU A 169 -41.37 11.46 14.21
N GLY A 170 -42.42 10.68 14.51
CA GLY A 170 -43.77 10.87 13.96
C GLY A 170 -44.09 10.09 12.68
N ALA A 171 -43.11 9.41 12.06
CA ALA A 171 -43.35 8.55 10.91
C ALA A 171 -44.09 7.24 11.29
N SER A 172 -45.00 6.78 10.42
CA SER A 172 -45.72 5.52 10.58
C SER A 172 -44.82 4.34 10.21
N ALA A 173 -44.52 3.48 11.19
CA ALA A 173 -43.75 2.26 10.96
C ALA A 173 -44.43 1.30 9.97
N ARG A 174 -45.77 1.25 9.97
CA ARG A 174 -46.53 0.44 9.00
C ARG A 174 -46.38 0.95 7.57
N ASP A 175 -46.35 2.27 7.40
CA ASP A 175 -46.22 2.87 6.07
C ASP A 175 -44.81 2.61 5.54
N ALA A 176 -43.78 2.77 6.37
CA ALA A 176 -42.39 2.44 6.01
C ALA A 176 -42.25 0.97 5.60
N LEU A 177 -42.82 0.03 6.37
CA LEU A 177 -42.76 -1.41 6.06
C LEU A 177 -43.48 -1.83 4.77
N THR A 178 -44.35 -0.98 4.22
CA THR A 178 -45.10 -1.26 2.96
C THR A 178 -44.63 -0.40 1.78
N THR A 179 -43.80 0.62 2.01
CA THR A 179 -43.34 1.53 0.96
C THR A 179 -41.83 1.52 0.77
N ASP A 180 -41.08 1.19 1.81
CA ASP A 180 -39.62 1.15 1.83
C ASP A 180 -39.14 -0.32 1.80
N ARG A 181 -38.64 -0.75 0.64
CA ARG A 181 -38.00 -2.06 0.43
C ARG A 181 -36.47 -1.97 0.46
N SER A 182 -35.92 -1.03 1.24
CA SER A 182 -34.48 -0.95 1.51
C SER A 182 -34.06 -1.90 2.64
N THR A 183 -32.76 -1.96 2.92
CA THR A 183 -32.18 -2.73 4.05
C THR A 183 -32.62 -2.24 5.44
N LYS A 184 -33.53 -1.27 5.52
CA LYS A 184 -34.11 -0.76 6.77
C LYS A 184 -35.30 -1.58 7.27
N THR A 185 -35.89 -2.44 6.44
CA THR A 185 -37.09 -3.22 6.76
C THR A 185 -36.81 -4.72 6.63
N LEU A 186 -37.38 -5.53 7.53
CA LEU A 186 -37.31 -7.00 7.47
C LEU A 186 -38.42 -7.64 8.32
N ALA A 187 -38.60 -8.95 8.20
CA ALA A 187 -39.40 -9.75 9.13
C ALA A 187 -38.53 -10.78 9.89
N ARG A 188 -38.97 -11.16 11.09
CA ARG A 188 -38.31 -12.21 11.90
C ARG A 188 -39.27 -13.29 12.31
N LEU A 189 -38.78 -14.52 12.29
CA LEU A 189 -39.38 -15.67 12.97
C LEU A 189 -38.45 -16.08 14.11
N LEU A 190 -38.96 -16.10 15.32
CA LEU A 190 -38.27 -16.54 16.53
C LEU A 190 -38.71 -17.96 16.88
N SER A 191 -37.80 -18.77 17.41
CA SER A 191 -38.10 -20.05 18.04
C SER A 191 -37.94 -19.90 19.54
N PRO A 192 -39.04 -19.84 20.32
CA PRO A 192 -38.98 -19.62 21.76
C PRO A 192 -38.67 -20.92 22.50
N ARG A 193 -37.71 -21.68 21.98
CA ARG A 193 -37.27 -22.98 22.49
C ARG A 193 -36.34 -22.75 23.68
N GLN A 194 -36.60 -23.41 24.79
CA GLN A 194 -35.63 -23.55 25.87
C GLN A 194 -34.55 -24.54 25.40
N LEU A 195 -33.33 -24.04 25.23
CA LEU A 195 -32.21 -24.86 24.80
C LEU A 195 -31.49 -25.42 26.01
N GLU A 196 -31.03 -26.66 25.89
CA GLU A 196 -30.18 -27.33 26.87
C GLU A 196 -28.72 -26.98 26.57
N PRO A 197 -27.86 -26.80 27.58
CA PRO A 197 -26.42 -26.61 27.38
C PRO A 197 -25.75 -27.81 26.67
N ASP A 198 -24.65 -27.55 25.95
CA ASP A 198 -23.82 -28.57 25.29
C ASP A 198 -24.61 -29.57 24.41
N THR A 199 -25.61 -29.08 23.68
CA THR A 199 -26.60 -29.91 22.94
C THR A 199 -26.72 -29.47 21.47
N ASP A 200 -26.87 -30.43 20.55
CA ASP A 200 -27.01 -30.16 19.12
C ASP A 200 -28.49 -30.02 18.70
N TYR A 201 -28.78 -29.04 17.83
CA TYR A 201 -30.12 -28.69 17.36
C TYR A 201 -30.23 -28.57 15.83
N TYR A 202 -31.41 -28.87 15.31
CA TYR A 202 -31.89 -28.47 13.99
C TYR A 202 -32.84 -27.27 14.14
N ALA A 203 -32.57 -26.20 13.40
CA ALA A 203 -33.53 -25.11 13.22
C ALA A 203 -34.15 -25.20 11.83
N CYS A 204 -35.49 -25.19 11.75
CA CYS A 204 -36.26 -25.48 10.55
C CYS A 204 -37.42 -24.50 10.39
N VAL A 205 -37.51 -23.83 9.24
CA VAL A 205 -38.69 -23.04 8.85
C VAL A 205 -39.73 -23.99 8.25
N VAL A 206 -40.91 -24.06 8.86
CA VAL A 206 -41.97 -25.02 8.52
C VAL A 206 -43.33 -24.34 8.38
N PRO A 207 -44.28 -24.87 7.57
CA PRO A 207 -45.63 -24.33 7.48
C PRO A 207 -46.44 -24.60 8.76
N THR A 208 -47.28 -23.64 9.14
CA THR A 208 -48.17 -23.74 10.32
C THR A 208 -49.55 -24.31 9.99
N PHE A 209 -49.95 -24.33 8.72
CA PHE A 209 -51.26 -24.82 8.27
C PHE A 209 -51.17 -26.18 7.56
N GLU A 210 -52.16 -27.05 7.79
CA GLU A 210 -52.23 -28.41 7.25
C GLU A 210 -52.19 -28.46 5.71
N PRO A 211 -52.90 -27.60 4.96
CA PRO A 211 -52.75 -27.53 3.50
C PRO A 211 -51.31 -27.29 3.04
N GLY A 212 -50.56 -26.41 3.74
CA GLY A 212 -49.16 -26.14 3.44
C GLY A 212 -48.25 -27.34 3.74
N ARG A 213 -48.53 -28.05 4.84
CA ARG A 213 -47.83 -29.31 5.18
C ARG A 213 -48.06 -30.37 4.11
N LEU A 214 -49.31 -30.56 3.66
CA LEU A 214 -49.64 -31.54 2.61
C LEU A 214 -49.01 -31.16 1.28
N ALA A 215 -49.08 -29.89 0.87
CA ALA A 215 -48.48 -29.38 -0.36
C ALA A 215 -46.96 -29.61 -0.39
N GLY A 216 -46.23 -29.24 0.66
CA GLY A 216 -44.78 -29.44 0.76
C GLY A 216 -44.36 -30.91 0.81
N LEU A 217 -45.24 -31.82 1.25
CA LEU A 217 -45.02 -33.27 1.20
C LEU A 217 -45.42 -33.91 -0.15
N GLY A 218 -45.83 -33.11 -1.14
CA GLY A 218 -46.28 -33.60 -2.45
C GLY A 218 -47.64 -34.30 -2.43
N LYS A 219 -48.48 -34.05 -1.41
CA LYS A 219 -49.85 -34.56 -1.30
C LYS A 219 -50.85 -33.50 -1.78
N GLN A 220 -52.09 -33.92 -2.07
CA GLN A 220 -53.14 -32.95 -2.42
C GLN A 220 -53.54 -32.13 -1.18
N PRO A 221 -53.46 -30.79 -1.23
CA PRO A 221 -53.64 -29.93 -0.05
C PRO A 221 -55.11 -29.67 0.32
N TYR A 222 -56.03 -29.84 -0.62
CA TYR A 222 -57.46 -29.59 -0.43
C TYR A 222 -58.29 -30.74 -1.00
N GLU A 223 -59.37 -31.07 -0.32
CA GLU A 223 -60.36 -32.05 -0.79
C GLU A 223 -61.26 -31.43 -1.87
N ARG A 224 -61.88 -32.28 -2.69
CA ARG A 224 -62.89 -31.85 -3.66
C ARG A 224 -64.25 -32.41 -3.26
N ASP A 225 -65.27 -31.57 -3.33
CA ASP A 225 -66.66 -32.01 -3.15
C ASP A 225 -67.15 -32.85 -4.35
N ASP A 226 -68.37 -33.39 -4.23
CA ASP A 226 -69.00 -34.23 -5.25
C ASP A 226 -69.19 -33.51 -6.60
N ASP A 227 -69.21 -32.17 -6.60
CA ASP A 227 -69.33 -31.31 -7.78
C ASP A 227 -67.96 -30.93 -8.38
N GLY A 228 -66.86 -31.37 -7.77
CA GLY A 228 -65.49 -31.15 -8.20
C GLY A 228 -64.88 -29.80 -7.78
N THR A 229 -65.57 -29.06 -6.91
CA THR A 229 -65.15 -27.80 -6.31
C THR A 229 -64.16 -28.07 -5.18
N VAL A 230 -63.14 -27.23 -5.04
CA VAL A 230 -62.11 -27.37 -4.00
C VAL A 230 -62.63 -26.86 -2.67
N VAL A 231 -62.67 -27.71 -1.65
CA VAL A 231 -63.03 -27.34 -0.27
C VAL A 231 -61.76 -26.84 0.45
N ARG A 232 -61.67 -25.53 0.65
CA ARG A 232 -60.50 -24.87 1.26
C ARG A 232 -60.63 -24.82 2.80
N SER A 233 -60.30 -25.93 3.46
CA SER A 233 -60.16 -26.00 4.92
C SER A 233 -58.73 -25.66 5.36
N HIS A 234 -58.59 -24.74 6.32
CA HIS A 234 -57.29 -24.24 6.80
C HIS A 234 -57.04 -24.62 8.27
N GLY A 235 -57.01 -25.93 8.58
CA GLY A 235 -56.64 -26.43 9.91
C GLY A 235 -55.15 -26.27 10.22
N ASP A 236 -54.79 -26.38 11.50
CA ASP A 236 -53.40 -26.34 11.97
C ASP A 236 -52.62 -27.59 11.51
N ALA A 237 -51.33 -27.43 11.18
CA ALA A 237 -50.48 -28.52 10.68
C ALA A 237 -50.21 -29.62 11.75
N TRP A 238 -50.32 -29.27 13.02
CA TRP A 238 -50.30 -30.19 14.16
C TRP A 238 -51.08 -29.58 15.33
N ASP A 239 -51.49 -30.44 16.25
CA ASP A 239 -52.09 -30.06 17.53
C ASP A 239 -51.15 -30.47 18.67
N ALA A 240 -50.57 -29.48 19.36
CA ALA A 240 -49.66 -29.72 20.48
C ALA A 240 -50.35 -30.36 21.70
N SER A 241 -51.67 -30.18 21.84
CA SER A 241 -52.46 -30.78 22.93
C SER A 241 -52.80 -32.26 22.68
N SER A 242 -52.71 -32.70 21.42
CA SER A 242 -52.94 -34.09 21.00
C SER A 242 -51.93 -34.51 19.91
N PRO A 243 -50.64 -34.62 20.25
CA PRO A 243 -49.58 -34.85 19.26
C PRO A 243 -49.72 -36.23 18.58
N PRO A 244 -49.50 -36.32 17.25
CA PRO A 244 -49.53 -37.59 16.53
C PRO A 244 -48.32 -38.48 16.90
N ALA A 245 -48.44 -39.80 16.69
CA ALA A 245 -47.34 -40.75 16.96
C ALA A 245 -46.12 -40.60 16.04
N GLN A 246 -46.31 -40.02 14.85
CA GLN A 246 -45.26 -39.64 13.92
C GLN A 246 -45.69 -38.33 13.24
N LEU A 247 -44.80 -37.36 13.18
CA LEU A 247 -45.02 -36.13 12.42
C LEU A 247 -43.95 -35.96 11.35
N ARG A 248 -44.40 -35.71 10.11
CA ARG A 248 -43.54 -35.34 8.99
C ARG A 248 -43.88 -33.92 8.55
N LEU A 249 -42.87 -33.05 8.52
CA LEU A 249 -42.99 -31.66 8.12
C LEU A 249 -42.07 -31.38 6.92
N PRO A 250 -42.57 -30.69 5.88
CA PRO A 250 -41.69 -30.11 4.88
C PRO A 250 -40.94 -28.92 5.48
N VAL A 251 -39.67 -28.79 5.13
CA VAL A 251 -38.77 -27.77 5.66
C VAL A 251 -38.38 -26.85 4.53
N TYR A 252 -38.79 -25.59 4.63
CA TYR A 252 -38.54 -24.56 3.63
C TYR A 252 -37.11 -24.02 3.70
N TYR A 253 -36.53 -23.99 4.91
CA TYR A 253 -35.15 -23.61 5.16
C TYR A 253 -34.66 -24.27 6.45
N HIS A 254 -33.38 -24.68 6.54
CA HIS A 254 -32.83 -25.26 7.75
C HIS A 254 -31.35 -24.97 7.96
N TRP A 255 -30.90 -25.08 9.21
CA TRP A 255 -29.50 -25.09 9.59
C TRP A 255 -29.30 -25.90 10.87
N GLU A 256 -28.03 -26.17 11.19
CA GLU A 256 -27.62 -26.91 12.37
C GLU A 256 -26.75 -26.02 13.25
N PHE A 257 -26.84 -26.19 14.57
CA PHE A 257 -25.99 -25.51 15.54
C PHE A 257 -25.92 -26.33 16.84
N SER A 258 -24.98 -25.98 17.70
CA SER A 258 -24.84 -26.52 19.06
C SER A 258 -24.82 -25.38 20.07
N THR A 259 -25.33 -25.66 21.25
CA THR A 259 -25.26 -24.74 22.39
C THR A 259 -23.97 -24.91 23.17
N GLY A 260 -23.49 -23.81 23.77
CA GLY A 260 -22.35 -23.85 24.68
C GLY A 260 -22.76 -24.17 26.12
N LYS A 261 -21.82 -23.98 27.04
CA LYS A 261 -22.10 -24.01 28.48
C LYS A 261 -23.15 -22.97 28.87
N ALA A 262 -23.85 -23.23 29.97
CA ALA A 262 -24.80 -22.28 30.55
C ALA A 262 -24.11 -20.93 30.90
N GLY A 263 -24.88 -19.85 30.78
CA GLY A 263 -24.41 -18.46 30.95
C GLY A 263 -24.09 -17.79 29.62
N ASP A 264 -24.51 -16.55 29.48
CA ASP A 264 -24.22 -15.67 28.35
C ASP A 264 -23.09 -14.68 28.69
N PHE A 265 -22.89 -13.67 27.84
CA PHE A 265 -21.87 -12.65 28.06
C PHE A 265 -22.07 -11.91 29.39
N GLU A 266 -23.29 -11.45 29.67
CA GLU A 266 -23.66 -10.77 30.90
C GLU A 266 -23.37 -11.63 32.14
N SER A 267 -23.79 -12.89 32.12
CA SER A 267 -23.53 -13.86 33.19
C SER A 267 -22.04 -14.03 33.48
N LEU A 268 -21.19 -14.07 32.44
CA LEU A 268 -19.74 -14.22 32.60
C LEU A 268 -19.08 -12.94 33.13
N VAL A 269 -19.54 -11.76 32.69
CA VAL A 269 -19.01 -10.48 33.16
C VAL A 269 -19.45 -10.19 34.60
N ARG A 270 -20.70 -10.50 34.98
CA ARG A 270 -21.21 -10.36 36.35
C ARG A 270 -20.49 -11.25 37.36
N ARG A 271 -19.89 -12.35 36.91
CA ARG A 271 -19.04 -13.22 37.75
C ARG A 271 -17.67 -12.63 38.06
N LEU A 272 -17.22 -11.62 37.31
CA LEU A 272 -15.92 -11.00 37.55
C LEU A 272 -15.95 -10.17 38.83
N GLU A 273 -15.16 -10.57 39.82
CA GLU A 273 -14.98 -9.82 41.06
C GLU A 273 -13.77 -8.87 40.96
N PRO A 274 -13.94 -7.56 41.21
CA PRO A 274 -12.82 -6.63 41.35
C PRO A 274 -11.89 -7.07 42.50
N SER A 275 -10.60 -7.14 42.23
CA SER A 275 -9.60 -7.58 43.20
C SER A 275 -8.31 -6.76 43.12
N VAL A 276 -7.72 -6.50 44.28
CA VAL A 276 -6.39 -5.90 44.38
C VAL A 276 -5.34 -7.00 44.23
N LEU A 277 -4.57 -6.94 43.15
CA LEU A 277 -3.55 -7.94 42.82
C LEU A 277 -2.22 -7.64 43.53
N ASP A 278 -2.17 -7.88 44.85
CA ASP A 278 -0.95 -7.73 45.64
C ASP A 278 0.04 -8.89 45.41
N GLY A 279 1.34 -8.61 45.42
CA GLY A 279 2.41 -9.60 45.21
C GLY A 279 2.50 -10.22 43.81
N VAL A 280 1.62 -9.86 42.87
CA VAL A 280 1.66 -10.34 41.48
C VAL A 280 2.70 -9.56 40.68
N GLY A 281 3.43 -10.27 39.83
CA GLY A 281 4.47 -9.71 38.96
C GLY A 281 5.86 -9.65 39.58
N VAL A 282 6.05 -10.20 40.79
CA VAL A 282 7.35 -10.29 41.45
C VAL A 282 7.68 -11.72 41.87
N ARG A 283 8.97 -12.02 41.94
CA ARG A 283 9.48 -13.27 42.49
C ARG A 283 10.77 -13.06 43.26
N GLN A 284 10.96 -13.87 44.30
CA GLN A 284 12.22 -13.93 45.02
C GLN A 284 13.18 -14.89 44.31
N VAL A 285 14.40 -14.42 44.03
CA VAL A 285 15.48 -15.20 43.42
C VAL A 285 16.61 -15.31 44.43
N ASP A 286 17.09 -16.53 44.65
CA ASP A 286 18.30 -16.77 45.45
C ASP A 286 19.52 -16.22 44.70
N ALA A 287 20.15 -15.20 45.29
CA ALA A 287 21.35 -14.55 44.77
C ALA A 287 22.58 -14.88 45.63
N GLY A 288 22.49 -15.87 46.52
CA GLY A 288 23.56 -16.17 47.46
C GLY A 288 24.75 -16.91 46.88
N ASP A 289 24.55 -17.60 45.75
CA ASP A 289 25.61 -18.22 44.95
C ASP A 289 25.31 -18.03 43.45
N PRO A 290 25.70 -16.89 42.86
CA PRO A 290 25.50 -16.62 41.44
C PRO A 290 26.55 -17.31 40.54
N GLY A 291 27.47 -18.11 41.09
CA GLY A 291 28.50 -18.87 40.37
C GLY A 291 29.94 -18.37 40.58
N PRO A 292 30.27 -17.09 40.31
CA PRO A 292 31.59 -16.54 40.62
C PRO A 292 31.81 -16.44 42.13
N SER A 293 32.94 -16.97 42.61
CA SER A 293 33.28 -17.00 44.04
C SER A 293 33.36 -15.61 44.69
N GLU A 294 33.69 -14.60 43.90
CA GLU A 294 33.78 -13.19 44.29
C GLU A 294 32.41 -12.54 44.54
N LEU A 295 31.32 -13.17 44.09
CA LEU A 295 29.94 -12.72 44.23
C LEU A 295 29.13 -13.55 45.23
N GLU A 296 29.72 -14.59 45.83
CA GLU A 296 29.05 -15.41 46.84
C GLU A 296 28.65 -14.56 48.05
N SER A 297 27.35 -14.54 48.36
CA SER A 297 26.77 -13.83 49.50
C SER A 297 25.69 -14.70 50.16
N PRO A 298 26.06 -15.69 50.99
CA PRO A 298 25.12 -16.71 51.47
C PRO A 298 23.87 -16.11 52.13
N GLY A 299 22.69 -16.47 51.60
CA GLY A 299 21.39 -15.99 52.08
C GLY A 299 20.89 -14.69 51.44
N GLU A 300 21.62 -14.12 50.48
CA GLU A 300 21.14 -13.00 49.66
C GLU A 300 19.96 -13.43 48.79
N VAL A 301 18.86 -12.68 48.86
CA VAL A 301 17.66 -12.90 48.04
C VAL A 301 17.32 -11.57 47.36
N VAL A 302 17.06 -11.63 46.05
CA VAL A 302 16.69 -10.45 45.25
C VAL A 302 15.27 -10.62 44.75
N THR A 303 14.45 -9.60 44.95
CA THR A 303 13.12 -9.53 44.35
C THR A 303 13.26 -9.05 42.91
N VAL A 304 12.92 -9.92 41.96
CA VAL A 304 12.95 -9.65 40.52
C VAL A 304 11.53 -9.44 40.01
N GLU A 305 11.36 -8.36 39.26
CA GLU A 305 10.10 -7.95 38.66
C GLU A 305 9.91 -8.56 37.26
N GLY A 306 8.65 -8.79 36.89
CA GLY A 306 8.24 -9.13 35.53
C GLY A 306 7.99 -7.89 34.66
N ALA A 307 7.47 -8.13 33.45
CA ALA A 307 7.03 -7.08 32.54
C ALA A 307 5.77 -6.37 33.03
N LEU A 308 4.92 -7.08 33.80
CA LEU A 308 3.76 -6.53 34.51
C LEU A 308 3.94 -6.76 36.01
N THR A 309 3.68 -5.73 36.81
CA THR A 309 3.90 -5.73 38.27
C THR A 309 2.75 -5.08 39.02
N SER A 310 2.53 -5.46 40.28
CA SER A 310 1.59 -4.74 41.15
C SER A 310 2.10 -3.33 41.51
N THR A 311 1.21 -2.41 41.86
CA THR A 311 1.57 -0.99 42.09
C THR A 311 2.29 -0.72 43.41
N THR A 312 2.29 -1.67 44.35
CA THR A 312 2.65 -1.45 45.76
C THR A 312 3.98 -2.08 46.18
N ILE A 313 4.84 -2.44 45.21
CA ILE A 313 6.07 -3.18 45.50
C ILE A 313 7.12 -2.27 46.15
N SER A 314 7.52 -2.64 47.37
CA SER A 314 8.77 -2.17 47.98
C SER A 314 9.91 -3.05 47.48
N THR A 315 10.80 -2.49 46.66
CA THR A 315 11.98 -3.23 46.18
C THR A 315 12.97 -3.48 47.32
N ASP A 316 13.28 -4.76 47.57
CA ASP A 316 14.45 -5.11 48.38
C ASP A 316 15.71 -4.70 47.60
N THR A 317 16.62 -3.99 48.27
CA THR A 317 17.82 -3.46 47.63
C THR A 317 18.90 -4.55 47.56
N TYR A 318 19.27 -4.91 46.33
CA TYR A 318 20.48 -5.69 46.07
C TYR A 318 21.69 -4.97 46.71
N SER A 319 22.48 -5.71 47.49
CA SER A 319 23.59 -5.14 48.25
C SER A 319 24.54 -4.28 47.38
N ASP A 320 24.68 -2.99 47.72
CA ASP A 320 25.58 -2.07 47.02
C ASP A 320 27.04 -2.54 46.99
N SER A 321 27.42 -3.45 47.91
CA SER A 321 28.77 -4.02 47.94
C SER A 321 29.04 -5.04 46.83
N LEU A 322 28.01 -5.63 46.23
CA LEU A 322 28.15 -6.64 45.18
C LEU A 322 28.24 -6.03 43.77
N LYS A 323 27.68 -4.83 43.55
CA LYS A 323 27.73 -4.13 42.25
C LYS A 323 29.18 -3.91 41.76
N PRO A 324 30.13 -3.39 42.57
CA PRO A 324 31.51 -3.21 42.12
C PRO A 324 32.24 -4.53 41.83
N ALA A 325 31.91 -5.60 42.57
CA ALA A 325 32.47 -6.93 42.32
C ALA A 325 32.01 -7.47 40.95
N LEU A 326 30.73 -7.28 40.61
CA LEU A 326 30.19 -7.68 39.32
C LEU A 326 30.78 -6.86 38.17
N THR A 327 30.92 -5.54 38.34
CA THR A 327 31.60 -4.66 37.36
C THR A 327 33.01 -5.16 37.07
N ASN A 328 33.81 -5.45 38.10
CA ASN A 328 35.17 -5.95 37.92
C ASN A 328 35.22 -7.27 37.12
N ILE A 329 34.27 -8.18 37.32
CA ILE A 329 34.20 -9.45 36.59
C ILE A 329 33.86 -9.20 35.11
N LEU A 330 32.93 -8.29 34.83
CA LEU A 330 32.52 -7.95 33.47
C LEU A 330 33.66 -7.30 32.67
N ASP A 331 34.36 -6.34 33.27
CA ASP A 331 35.47 -5.64 32.62
C ASP A 331 36.66 -6.59 32.37
N GLN A 332 36.96 -7.50 33.31
CA GLN A 332 38.00 -8.53 33.13
C GLN A 332 37.70 -9.47 31.96
N ALA A 333 36.42 -9.82 31.76
CA ALA A 333 35.98 -10.66 30.66
C ALA A 333 36.13 -9.96 29.30
N SER A 334 35.88 -8.65 29.27
CA SER A 334 35.94 -7.84 28.06
C SER A 334 37.36 -7.49 27.61
N ALA A 335 38.29 -7.32 28.57
CA ALA A 335 39.70 -7.02 28.31
C ALA A 335 40.45 -8.11 27.50
N LEU A 336 39.83 -9.27 27.22
CA LEU A 336 40.34 -10.29 26.30
C LEU A 336 40.23 -9.85 24.83
N ALA A 337 40.95 -8.79 24.46
CA ALA A 337 41.36 -8.59 23.09
C ALA A 337 42.23 -9.79 22.64
N PRO A 338 42.20 -10.20 21.36
CA PRO A 338 43.09 -11.23 20.86
C PRO A 338 44.51 -10.67 20.80
N GLU A 339 45.20 -10.61 21.95
CA GLU A 339 46.65 -10.50 21.93
C GLU A 339 47.17 -11.70 21.16
N SER A 340 47.92 -11.40 20.10
CA SER A 340 48.57 -12.39 19.27
C SER A 340 49.35 -13.31 20.20
N ALA A 341 48.95 -14.57 20.27
CA ALA A 341 49.60 -15.58 21.10
C ALA A 341 51.11 -15.53 20.85
N VAL A 342 51.84 -14.86 21.74
CA VAL A 342 53.29 -14.89 21.77
C VAL A 342 53.64 -16.33 22.15
N PRO A 343 54.37 -17.09 21.32
CA PRO A 343 54.74 -18.45 21.66
C PRO A 343 55.72 -18.39 22.83
N GLY A 344 55.22 -18.61 24.05
CA GLY A 344 56.08 -18.65 25.24
C GLY A 344 55.44 -18.25 26.55
N ASP A 345 54.23 -17.68 26.56
CA ASP A 345 53.59 -17.36 27.84
C ASP A 345 52.81 -18.55 28.39
N SER A 346 53.22 -19.00 29.57
CA SER A 346 52.68 -20.17 30.23
C SER A 346 51.78 -19.74 31.37
N GLY A 347 50.46 -19.71 31.11
CA GLY A 347 49.48 -20.09 32.12
C GLY A 347 48.70 -18.98 32.83
N ASP A 348 48.17 -17.99 32.11
CA ASP A 348 46.90 -17.38 32.55
C ASP A 348 45.77 -17.97 31.70
N ASP A 349 44.87 -18.71 32.36
CA ASP A 349 43.67 -19.24 31.76
C ASP A 349 42.86 -18.09 31.16
N ARG A 350 42.43 -18.24 29.89
CA ARG A 350 41.52 -17.26 29.27
C ARG A 350 40.21 -17.27 30.06
N ILE A 351 39.95 -16.20 30.80
CA ILE A 351 38.74 -16.04 31.62
C ILE A 351 37.54 -15.82 30.69
N LEU A 352 36.75 -16.86 30.43
CA LEU A 352 35.43 -16.69 29.81
C LEU A 352 34.48 -16.14 30.88
N GLY A 353 34.23 -14.83 30.86
CA GLY A 353 33.29 -14.19 31.77
C GLY A 353 31.91 -13.95 31.16
N PRO A 354 30.96 -13.43 31.96
CA PRO A 354 29.60 -13.15 31.53
C PRO A 354 29.55 -12.00 30.50
N PRO A 355 28.53 -11.99 29.60
CA PRO A 355 28.44 -10.98 28.54
C PRO A 355 28.05 -9.59 29.06
N ILE A 356 28.47 -8.53 28.39
CA ILE A 356 27.94 -7.17 28.62
C ILE A 356 26.77 -6.93 27.66
N TYR A 357 25.54 -7.03 28.16
CA TYR A 357 24.34 -6.82 27.36
C TYR A 357 24.30 -5.37 26.86
N GLY A 358 24.01 -5.17 25.56
CA GLY A 358 23.93 -3.82 24.97
C GLY A 358 25.25 -3.11 24.67
N GLN A 359 26.41 -3.77 24.74
CA GLN A 359 27.73 -3.14 24.55
C GLN A 359 28.01 -2.56 23.14
N TRP A 360 27.40 -3.10 22.08
CA TRP A 360 27.75 -2.73 20.70
C TRP A 360 27.15 -1.42 20.18
N PRO A 361 25.87 -1.07 20.42
CA PRO A 361 25.32 0.21 19.99
C PRO A 361 26.13 1.45 20.43
N PRO A 362 26.62 1.58 21.68
CA PRO A 362 27.52 2.67 22.07
C PRO A 362 28.99 2.42 21.69
N ALA A 363 29.33 1.20 21.23
CA ALA A 363 30.69 0.75 20.94
C ALA A 363 31.62 0.82 22.16
N THR A 364 31.11 0.41 23.32
CA THR A 364 31.85 0.37 24.59
C THR A 364 32.27 -1.06 24.87
N GLU A 365 33.53 -1.25 25.28
CA GLU A 365 34.04 -2.58 25.68
C GLU A 365 33.86 -2.83 27.18
N ASP A 366 33.81 -1.80 28.02
CA ASP A 366 33.69 -1.94 29.49
C ASP A 366 32.34 -1.43 30.02
N VAL A 367 32.00 -1.77 31.26
CA VAL A 367 30.83 -1.19 31.93
C VAL A 367 31.13 0.25 32.37
N PRO A 368 30.30 1.25 32.03
CA PRO A 368 30.53 2.63 32.45
C PRO A 368 30.60 2.79 33.97
N ALA A 369 31.51 3.66 34.44
CA ALA A 369 31.61 3.98 35.85
C ALA A 369 30.35 4.73 36.36
N GLU A 370 30.20 4.80 37.68
CA GLU A 370 29.10 5.56 38.29
C GLU A 370 29.18 7.05 37.89
N GLY A 371 28.10 7.57 37.32
CA GLY A 371 28.01 8.94 36.82
C GLY A 371 28.49 9.16 35.37
N ASP A 372 29.09 8.15 34.73
CA ASP A 372 29.50 8.22 33.31
C ASP A 372 28.43 7.64 32.37
N PRO A 373 28.18 8.26 31.21
CA PRO A 373 27.26 7.75 30.19
C PRO A 373 27.85 6.56 29.39
N PRO A 374 27.04 5.62 28.86
CA PRO A 374 25.59 5.52 29.03
C PRO A 374 25.14 4.89 30.37
N ALA A 375 24.27 5.58 31.11
CA ALA A 375 23.76 5.13 32.41
C ALA A 375 22.96 3.82 32.32
N TRP A 376 22.05 3.73 31.35
CA TRP A 376 21.25 2.53 31.07
C TRP A 376 22.10 1.26 30.85
N LEU A 377 23.30 1.37 30.26
CA LEU A 377 24.18 0.23 29.99
C LEU A 377 24.74 -0.35 31.29
N ARG A 378 25.13 0.54 32.22
CA ARG A 378 25.58 0.15 33.55
C ARG A 378 24.44 -0.54 34.29
N ASP A 379 23.27 0.10 34.39
CA ASP A 379 22.13 -0.41 35.15
C ASP A 379 21.70 -1.81 34.69
N CYS A 380 21.61 -2.03 33.37
CA CYS A 380 21.28 -3.33 32.78
C CYS A 380 22.26 -4.45 33.20
N ASN A 381 23.54 -4.11 33.42
CA ASN A 381 24.59 -5.10 33.63
C ASN A 381 25.01 -5.29 35.10
N VAL A 382 24.90 -4.26 35.95
CA VAL A 382 25.37 -4.30 37.36
C VAL A 382 24.27 -4.66 38.37
N ASP A 383 23.00 -4.63 37.96
CA ASP A 383 21.86 -4.98 38.81
C ASP A 383 21.20 -6.29 38.34
N PRO A 384 21.14 -7.34 39.16
CA PRO A 384 20.48 -8.60 38.81
C PRO A 384 19.01 -8.43 38.38
N ARG A 385 18.29 -7.43 38.91
CA ARG A 385 16.88 -7.18 38.57
C ARG A 385 16.68 -6.87 37.09
N TYR A 386 17.67 -6.22 36.47
CA TYR A 386 17.65 -5.91 35.04
C TYR A 386 18.43 -6.96 34.24
N ARG A 387 19.51 -7.50 34.79
CA ARG A 387 20.33 -8.51 34.10
C ARG A 387 19.57 -9.82 33.82
N VAL A 388 18.64 -10.20 34.70
CA VAL A 388 17.80 -11.40 34.53
C VAL A 388 16.85 -11.28 33.32
N PRO A 389 16.07 -10.18 33.15
CA PRO A 389 15.32 -9.95 31.91
C PRO A 389 16.16 -9.97 30.62
N ALA A 390 17.37 -9.40 30.63
CA ALA A 390 18.28 -9.49 29.48
C ALA A 390 18.70 -10.94 29.18
N ALA A 391 18.89 -11.76 30.21
CA ALA A 391 19.14 -13.18 30.05
C ALA A 391 17.92 -13.92 29.46
N TYR A 392 16.68 -13.55 29.81
CA TYR A 392 15.50 -14.12 29.15
C TYR A 392 15.45 -13.79 27.66
N GLY A 393 15.81 -12.55 27.28
CA GLY A 393 15.91 -12.17 25.88
C GLY A 393 16.96 -13.01 25.14
N THR A 394 18.08 -13.27 25.79
CA THR A 394 19.12 -14.18 25.26
C THR A 394 18.55 -15.59 25.02
N GLU A 395 17.84 -16.14 25.99
CA GLU A 395 17.26 -17.49 25.92
C GLU A 395 16.22 -17.62 24.79
N VAL A 396 15.37 -16.61 24.59
CA VAL A 396 14.41 -16.56 23.48
C VAL A 396 15.10 -16.63 22.12
N VAL A 397 16.20 -15.89 21.94
CA VAL A 397 16.98 -15.98 20.69
C VAL A 397 17.58 -17.37 20.51
N GLN A 398 18.15 -17.95 21.58
CA GLN A 398 18.78 -19.27 21.52
C GLN A 398 17.78 -20.36 21.13
N GLU A 399 16.56 -20.31 21.65
CA GLU A 399 15.50 -21.27 21.30
C GLU A 399 15.00 -21.08 19.85
N ARG A 400 14.93 -19.84 19.37
CA ARG A 400 14.36 -19.50 18.05
C ARG A 400 15.39 -19.16 16.97
N GLN A 401 16.67 -19.42 17.22
CA GLN A 401 17.79 -18.95 16.38
C GLN A 401 17.64 -19.31 14.89
N GLU A 402 17.18 -20.52 14.56
CA GLU A 402 17.04 -20.95 13.16
C GLU A 402 15.91 -20.20 12.44
N ALA A 403 14.79 -19.95 13.12
CA ALA A 403 13.65 -19.22 12.55
C ALA A 403 14.00 -17.74 12.35
N LEU A 404 14.63 -17.11 13.36
CA LEU A 404 15.05 -15.71 13.28
C LEU A 404 16.11 -15.49 12.20
N MET A 405 17.07 -16.42 12.06
CA MET A 405 18.09 -16.34 11.01
C MET A 405 17.49 -16.54 9.61
N ALA A 406 16.54 -17.45 9.45
CA ALA A 406 15.87 -17.65 8.15
C ALA A 406 15.18 -16.36 7.69
N GLU A 407 14.46 -15.70 8.59
CA GLU A 407 13.77 -14.45 8.28
C GLU A 407 14.75 -13.29 8.01
N ALA A 408 15.83 -13.17 8.79
CA ALA A 408 16.88 -12.19 8.52
C ALA A 408 17.49 -12.37 7.12
N TRP A 409 17.70 -13.61 6.67
CA TRP A 409 18.25 -13.87 5.32
C TRP A 409 17.28 -13.50 4.19
N ASN A 410 15.96 -13.56 4.42
CA ASN A 410 14.97 -13.14 3.44
C ASN A 410 15.03 -11.63 3.18
N GLN A 411 15.39 -10.83 4.19
CA GLN A 411 15.42 -9.37 4.12
C GLN A 411 16.66 -8.80 3.40
N VAL A 412 17.74 -9.58 3.24
CA VAL A 412 19.06 -9.06 2.79
C VAL A 412 19.45 -9.45 1.36
N GLY A 413 18.53 -10.05 0.59
CA GLY A 413 18.79 -10.64 -0.73
C GLY A 413 19.64 -9.78 -1.66
N ASP A 414 19.17 -8.57 -1.98
CA ASP A 414 19.83 -7.66 -2.91
C ASP A 414 21.15 -7.10 -2.37
N ILE A 415 21.24 -6.87 -1.06
CA ILE A 415 22.43 -6.38 -0.38
C ILE A 415 23.58 -7.39 -0.50
N ARG A 416 23.30 -8.70 -0.49
CA ARG A 416 24.34 -9.73 -0.69
C ARG A 416 24.92 -9.68 -2.09
N GLU A 417 24.06 -9.48 -3.09
CA GLU A 417 24.50 -9.37 -4.48
C GLU A 417 25.33 -8.10 -4.69
N ALA A 418 24.87 -6.97 -4.14
CA ALA A 418 25.63 -5.72 -4.14
C ALA A 418 27.00 -5.88 -3.45
N ASN A 419 27.04 -6.53 -2.30
CA ASN A 419 28.28 -6.79 -1.56
C ASN A 419 29.24 -7.73 -2.30
N ARG A 420 28.72 -8.71 -3.06
CA ARG A 420 29.53 -9.54 -3.95
C ARG A 420 30.18 -8.69 -5.04
N LEU A 421 29.42 -7.77 -5.63
CA LEU A 421 29.95 -6.85 -6.63
C LEU A 421 31.02 -5.91 -6.04
N LEU A 422 30.79 -5.35 -4.85
CA LEU A 422 31.73 -4.47 -4.15
C LEU A 422 33.04 -5.20 -3.79
N ARG A 423 32.97 -6.46 -3.34
CA ARG A 423 34.18 -7.28 -3.09
C ARG A 423 35.00 -7.50 -4.35
N HIS A 424 34.35 -7.83 -5.47
CA HIS A 424 35.04 -7.95 -6.75
C HIS A 424 35.63 -6.61 -7.23
N ALA A 425 34.93 -5.51 -6.99
CA ALA A 425 35.41 -4.17 -7.29
C ALA A 425 36.66 -3.80 -6.48
N ARG A 426 36.71 -4.13 -5.20
CA ARG A 426 37.91 -3.94 -4.36
C ARG A 426 39.11 -4.66 -4.94
N LEU A 427 38.95 -5.93 -5.31
CA LEU A 427 40.01 -6.70 -5.96
C LEU A 427 40.45 -6.05 -7.28
N ALA A 428 39.50 -5.64 -8.11
CA ALA A 428 39.79 -4.95 -9.37
C ALA A 428 40.51 -3.61 -9.16
N ARG A 429 40.17 -2.85 -8.11
CA ARG A 429 40.84 -1.61 -7.72
C ARG A 429 42.27 -1.87 -7.31
N THR A 430 42.52 -2.81 -6.39
CA THR A 430 43.88 -3.13 -5.95
C THR A 430 44.76 -3.62 -7.10
N ALA A 431 44.23 -4.47 -7.99
CA ALA A 431 44.97 -4.94 -9.17
C ALA A 431 45.26 -3.80 -10.16
N SER A 432 44.26 -2.97 -10.47
CA SER A 432 44.42 -1.82 -11.38
C SER A 432 45.34 -0.75 -10.79
N GLN A 433 45.35 -0.55 -9.48
CA GLN A 433 46.23 0.41 -8.82
C GLN A 433 47.71 0.07 -9.03
N SER A 434 48.06 -1.22 -8.99
CA SER A 434 49.43 -1.65 -9.30
C SER A 434 49.85 -1.30 -10.73
N ILE A 435 48.92 -1.41 -11.69
CA ILE A 435 49.18 -1.05 -13.10
C ILE A 435 49.27 0.47 -13.25
N HIS A 436 48.37 1.21 -12.61
CA HIS A 436 48.33 2.66 -12.63
C HIS A 436 49.61 3.28 -12.04
N ASN A 437 50.10 2.76 -10.92
CA ASN A 437 51.37 3.20 -10.32
C ASN A 437 52.55 2.92 -11.25
N ALA A 438 52.62 1.71 -11.83
CA ALA A 438 53.67 1.35 -12.80
C ALA A 438 53.61 2.18 -14.09
N MET A 439 52.43 2.67 -14.47
CA MET A 439 52.26 3.60 -15.58
C MET A 439 52.86 4.97 -15.27
N GLY A 440 52.74 5.45 -14.03
CA GLY A 440 53.31 6.74 -13.59
C GLY A 440 54.84 6.78 -13.66
N ASP A 441 55.51 5.62 -13.53
CA ASP A 441 56.97 5.49 -13.67
C ASP A 441 57.47 5.58 -15.12
N LEU A 442 56.57 5.55 -16.11
CA LEU A 442 56.91 5.66 -17.53
C LEU A 442 57.15 7.12 -17.94
N SER A 443 58.01 7.34 -18.94
CA SER A 443 58.16 8.68 -19.52
C SER A 443 56.82 9.18 -20.11
N PRO A 444 56.60 10.51 -20.17
CA PRO A 444 55.37 11.08 -20.72
C PRO A 444 55.00 10.53 -22.12
N ALA A 445 55.98 10.44 -23.02
CA ALA A 445 55.78 9.87 -24.35
C ALA A 445 55.42 8.37 -24.32
N ALA A 446 56.00 7.60 -23.40
CA ALA A 446 55.68 6.18 -23.21
C ALA A 446 54.28 5.98 -22.64
N ARG A 447 53.84 6.84 -21.69
CA ARG A 447 52.47 6.86 -21.16
C ARG A 447 51.46 7.09 -22.27
N LEU A 448 51.60 8.18 -23.03
CA LEU A 448 50.68 8.50 -24.13
C LEU A 448 50.64 7.43 -25.22
N THR A 449 51.78 6.82 -25.55
CA THR A 449 51.85 5.72 -26.53
C THR A 449 51.22 4.43 -25.98
N LEU A 450 51.22 4.21 -24.66
CA LEU A 450 50.59 3.05 -24.03
C LEU A 450 49.07 3.20 -24.04
N THR A 451 48.58 4.39 -23.67
CA THR A 451 47.16 4.70 -23.41
C THR A 451 46.41 5.25 -24.62
N GLU A 452 47.02 5.33 -25.81
CA GLU A 452 46.38 5.88 -27.02
C GLU A 452 44.96 5.37 -27.28
N PRO A 453 44.62 4.07 -27.09
CA PRO A 453 43.25 3.60 -27.32
C PRO A 453 42.19 4.24 -26.41
N ALA A 454 42.59 4.84 -25.29
CA ALA A 454 41.71 5.53 -24.36
C ALA A 454 41.57 7.04 -24.65
N HIS A 455 42.42 7.62 -25.50
CA HIS A 455 42.49 9.08 -25.70
C HIS A 455 41.20 9.71 -26.24
N GLY A 456 40.39 8.96 -26.98
CA GLY A 456 39.08 9.42 -27.46
C GLY A 456 37.98 9.46 -26.38
N ARG A 457 38.24 8.88 -25.20
CA ARG A 457 37.29 8.79 -24.07
C ARG A 457 37.75 9.54 -22.83
N LEU A 458 38.99 10.02 -22.83
CA LEU A 458 39.57 10.79 -21.73
C LEU A 458 39.53 12.26 -22.10
N LEU A 459 39.01 13.08 -21.20
CA LEU A 459 39.06 14.53 -21.31
C LEU A 459 40.37 15.04 -20.73
N ASN A 460 40.87 16.12 -21.32
CA ASN A 460 41.90 16.94 -20.73
C ASN A 460 41.21 18.03 -19.89
N ASP A 461 41.34 17.95 -18.57
CA ASP A 461 40.69 18.90 -17.65
C ASP A 461 41.06 20.36 -17.93
N ALA A 462 42.26 20.62 -18.47
CA ALA A 462 42.73 21.96 -18.77
C ALA A 462 42.08 22.57 -20.03
N THR A 463 41.68 21.76 -21.00
CA THR A 463 41.14 22.23 -22.29
C THR A 463 39.67 21.86 -22.52
N SER A 464 39.11 20.98 -21.68
CA SER A 464 37.77 20.40 -21.86
C SER A 464 37.57 19.71 -23.22
N GLU A 465 38.67 19.31 -23.88
CA GLU A 465 38.70 18.55 -25.12
C GLU A 465 39.19 17.13 -24.83
N THR A 466 38.91 16.18 -25.73
CA THR A 466 39.47 14.83 -25.57
C THR A 466 40.98 14.86 -25.78
N ILE A 467 41.71 13.94 -25.14
CA ILE A 467 43.16 13.80 -25.34
C ILE A 467 43.46 13.52 -26.83
N ALA A 468 42.57 12.82 -27.54
CA ALA A 468 42.69 12.60 -28.98
C ALA A 468 42.61 13.91 -29.78
N ALA A 469 41.68 14.81 -29.44
CA ALA A 469 41.56 16.12 -30.08
C ALA A 469 42.78 17.00 -29.78
N ALA A 470 43.30 16.96 -28.54
CA ALA A 470 44.52 17.68 -28.17
C ALA A 470 45.75 17.20 -28.98
N VAL A 471 45.87 15.90 -29.24
CA VAL A 471 46.92 15.34 -30.11
C VAL A 471 46.71 15.77 -31.57
N GLU A 472 45.49 15.70 -32.09
CA GLU A 472 45.15 16.08 -33.47
C GLU A 472 45.38 17.57 -33.76
N GLY A 473 45.18 18.44 -32.75
CA GLY A 473 45.47 19.87 -32.83
C GLY A 473 46.96 20.24 -32.69
N SER A 474 47.84 19.27 -32.42
CA SER A 474 49.28 19.50 -32.18
C SER A 474 50.16 19.23 -33.40
N ALA A 475 51.43 19.62 -33.35
CA ALA A 475 52.44 19.26 -34.35
C ALA A 475 52.76 17.75 -34.41
N LEU A 476 52.31 16.95 -33.42
CA LEU A 476 52.56 15.52 -33.35
C LEU A 476 51.53 14.73 -34.17
N PRO A 477 51.94 13.96 -35.21
CA PRO A 477 51.01 13.12 -35.93
C PRO A 477 50.45 12.00 -35.05
N SER A 478 49.13 11.86 -34.97
CA SER A 478 48.43 10.82 -34.17
C SER A 478 48.91 9.40 -34.47
N ALA A 479 49.34 9.14 -35.71
CA ALA A 479 49.90 7.85 -36.13
C ALA A 479 51.13 7.40 -35.31
N VAL A 480 51.88 8.34 -34.74
CA VAL A 480 53.09 8.08 -33.93
C VAL A 480 52.74 7.49 -32.55
N LEU A 481 51.55 7.75 -32.01
CA LEU A 481 51.08 7.15 -30.77
C LEU A 481 50.36 5.81 -30.99
N SER A 482 50.06 5.47 -32.25
CA SER A 482 49.23 4.32 -32.60
C SER A 482 49.83 2.97 -32.17
N PRO A 483 48.98 1.95 -31.93
CA PRO A 483 49.43 0.58 -31.67
C PRO A 483 50.27 -0.01 -32.81
N ALA A 484 50.03 0.42 -34.06
CA ALA A 484 50.80 0.00 -35.22
C ALA A 484 52.25 0.52 -35.18
N PHE A 485 52.42 1.81 -34.89
CA PHE A 485 53.74 2.42 -34.73
C PHE A 485 54.50 1.82 -33.53
N ARG A 486 53.81 1.59 -32.41
CA ARG A 486 54.37 0.91 -31.23
C ARG A 486 54.89 -0.49 -31.53
N ARG A 487 54.18 -1.27 -32.38
CA ARG A 487 54.64 -2.60 -32.81
C ARG A 487 55.85 -2.51 -33.74
N ALA A 488 55.85 -1.56 -34.66
CA ALA A 488 56.94 -1.34 -35.61
C ALA A 488 58.24 -0.88 -34.92
N THR A 489 58.12 -0.05 -33.88
CA THR A 489 59.24 0.55 -33.14
C THR A 489 59.61 -0.18 -31.84
N ARG A 490 59.06 -1.39 -31.62
CA ARG A 490 59.32 -2.16 -30.39
C ARG A 490 60.82 -2.42 -30.16
N PRO A 491 61.29 -2.46 -28.90
CA PRO A 491 62.67 -2.84 -28.57
C PRO A 491 63.02 -4.21 -29.18
N GLY A 492 64.11 -4.30 -29.94
CA GLY A 492 64.52 -5.53 -30.64
C GLY A 492 63.74 -5.85 -31.92
N GLY A 493 62.84 -4.96 -32.36
CA GLY A 493 62.15 -5.07 -33.65
C GLY A 493 63.06 -4.73 -34.85
N PRO A 494 62.65 -5.06 -36.08
CA PRO A 494 63.46 -4.86 -37.29
C PRO A 494 63.87 -3.39 -37.49
N LEU A 495 62.97 -2.43 -37.24
CA LEU A 495 63.25 -0.99 -37.38
C LEU A 495 64.20 -0.48 -36.29
N SER A 496 63.97 -0.84 -35.03
CA SER A 496 64.87 -0.47 -33.91
C SER A 496 66.29 -1.03 -34.12
N SER A 497 66.41 -2.25 -34.66
CA SER A 497 67.71 -2.86 -35.00
C SER A 497 68.43 -2.16 -36.16
N ARG A 498 67.68 -1.68 -37.18
CA ARG A 498 68.23 -0.97 -38.35
C ARG A 498 68.65 0.47 -38.05
N LEU A 499 67.98 1.12 -37.09
CA LEU A 499 68.25 2.49 -36.66
C LEU A 499 69.31 2.58 -35.54
N GLY A 500 69.97 1.48 -35.19
CA GLY A 500 71.04 1.48 -34.18
C GLY A 500 70.56 1.57 -32.73
N GLY A 501 69.34 1.11 -32.42
CA GLY A 501 68.84 1.01 -31.05
C GLY A 501 68.21 2.28 -30.48
N VAL A 502 67.74 3.20 -31.34
CA VAL A 502 67.00 4.40 -30.89
C VAL A 502 65.74 3.99 -30.12
N ARG A 503 65.56 4.58 -28.93
CA ARG A 503 64.38 4.39 -28.08
C ARG A 503 63.16 5.05 -28.72
N ARG A 504 62.02 4.36 -28.74
CA ARG A 504 60.76 4.85 -29.35
C ARG A 504 60.37 6.22 -28.80
N GLU A 505 60.57 6.45 -27.50
CA GLU A 505 60.23 7.68 -26.80
C GLU A 505 60.96 8.88 -27.43
N ARG A 506 62.23 8.69 -27.79
CA ARG A 506 63.06 9.73 -28.44
C ARG A 506 62.62 10.01 -29.88
N ILE A 507 62.00 9.04 -30.54
CA ILE A 507 61.42 9.24 -31.89
C ILE A 507 60.13 10.05 -31.77
N VAL A 508 59.26 9.74 -30.80
CA VAL A 508 58.02 10.49 -30.54
C VAL A 508 58.34 11.92 -30.10
N GLU A 509 59.29 12.10 -29.18
CA GLU A 509 59.77 13.41 -28.73
C GLU A 509 60.40 14.21 -29.87
N GLY A 510 61.23 13.56 -30.68
CA GLY A 510 61.91 14.20 -31.81
C GLY A 510 60.98 14.62 -32.96
N ILE A 511 59.86 13.92 -33.15
CA ILE A 511 58.84 14.34 -34.12
C ILE A 511 58.05 15.54 -33.58
N ASN A 512 57.77 15.58 -32.29
CA ASN A 512 57.04 16.70 -31.67
C ASN A 512 57.87 18.00 -31.63
N ASP A 513 59.18 17.91 -31.37
CA ASP A 513 60.06 19.08 -31.30
C ASP A 513 60.66 19.49 -32.66
N GLY A 514 60.31 18.76 -33.73
CA GLY A 514 60.76 19.03 -35.11
C GLY A 514 62.19 18.59 -35.42
N SER A 515 62.89 17.91 -34.51
CA SER A 515 64.24 17.36 -34.77
C SER A 515 64.24 16.12 -35.66
N ILE A 516 63.08 15.46 -35.81
CA ILE A 516 62.83 14.34 -36.73
C ILE A 516 61.63 14.71 -37.59
N THR A 517 61.84 14.96 -38.88
CA THR A 517 60.76 15.18 -39.84
C THR A 517 60.35 13.85 -40.50
N PRO A 518 59.04 13.53 -40.57
CA PRO A 518 58.57 12.44 -41.42
C PRO A 518 58.92 12.72 -42.88
N GLY A 519 59.57 11.77 -43.57
CA GLY A 519 59.90 11.91 -44.99
C GLY A 519 58.67 11.77 -45.87
N ASP A 520 58.60 12.59 -46.93
CA ASP A 520 57.56 12.57 -47.97
C ASP A 520 58.08 11.82 -49.21
N ASP A 521 58.42 10.54 -49.03
CA ASP A 521 58.87 9.71 -50.13
C ASP A 521 57.62 9.07 -50.76
N GLY A 522 57.09 9.70 -51.81
CA GLY A 522 55.86 9.31 -52.53
C GLY A 522 55.89 7.94 -53.24
N ASP A 523 56.78 7.02 -52.86
CA ASP A 523 56.81 5.65 -53.37
C ASP A 523 56.45 4.64 -52.26
N ALA A 524 55.44 3.80 -52.53
CA ALA A 524 55.06 2.73 -51.62
C ALA A 524 56.19 1.68 -51.48
N PRO A 525 56.47 1.16 -50.27
CA PRO A 525 57.48 0.13 -50.07
C PRO A 525 57.22 -1.11 -50.93
N SER A 526 58.28 -1.77 -51.39
CA SER A 526 58.15 -2.97 -52.23
C SER A 526 57.32 -4.06 -51.54
N GLY A 527 56.15 -4.40 -52.11
CA GLY A 527 55.26 -5.48 -51.64
C GLY A 527 53.88 -5.05 -51.13
N THR A 528 53.55 -3.76 -51.10
CA THR A 528 52.20 -3.29 -50.75
C THR A 528 51.30 -3.15 -51.99
N GLN A 529 50.04 -3.56 -51.88
CA GLN A 529 48.99 -3.15 -52.84
C GLN A 529 48.46 -1.78 -52.43
N VAL A 530 48.56 -0.82 -53.33
CA VAL A 530 48.03 0.53 -53.17
C VAL A 530 46.81 0.69 -54.08
N ILE A 531 45.87 1.55 -53.67
CA ILE A 531 44.76 1.99 -54.52
C ILE A 531 45.39 2.57 -55.79
N GLY A 532 45.01 2.07 -56.97
CA GLY A 532 45.63 2.50 -58.23
C GLY A 532 45.46 4.00 -58.47
N ASP A 533 46.47 4.64 -59.08
CA ASP A 533 46.54 6.10 -59.32
C ASP A 533 45.28 6.67 -59.99
N GLU A 534 44.61 5.87 -60.81
CA GLU A 534 43.37 6.25 -61.48
C GLU A 534 42.19 6.36 -60.50
N LEU A 535 42.02 5.41 -59.57
CA LEU A 535 40.98 5.44 -58.56
C LEU A 535 41.27 6.50 -57.48
N ALA A 536 42.55 6.68 -57.13
CA ALA A 536 42.98 7.76 -56.23
C ALA A 536 42.73 9.15 -56.86
N GLY A 537 43.03 9.31 -58.16
CA GLY A 537 42.75 10.52 -58.92
C GLY A 537 41.25 10.81 -59.02
N GLN A 538 40.42 9.80 -59.30
CA GLN A 538 38.96 9.92 -59.37
C GLN A 538 38.33 10.27 -58.02
N LEU A 539 38.79 9.63 -56.93
CA LEU A 539 38.32 9.95 -55.58
C LEU A 539 38.73 11.37 -55.16
N CYS A 540 39.89 11.87 -55.60
CA CYS A 540 40.32 13.23 -55.31
C CYS A 540 39.67 14.32 -56.16
N SER A 541 39.41 14.06 -57.45
CA SER A 541 38.61 14.98 -58.26
C SER A 541 37.18 15.04 -57.73
N ALA A 542 36.58 13.90 -57.40
CA ALA A 542 35.25 13.84 -56.81
C ALA A 542 35.18 14.54 -55.43
N ALA A 543 36.22 14.42 -54.59
CA ALA A 543 36.28 15.14 -53.32
C ALA A 543 36.42 16.66 -53.50
N ARG A 544 37.24 17.13 -54.46
CA ARG A 544 37.46 18.56 -54.71
C ARG A 544 36.29 19.25 -55.40
N GLU A 545 35.75 18.67 -56.48
CA GLU A 545 34.56 19.21 -57.17
C GLU A 545 33.34 19.25 -56.23
N ARG A 546 33.29 18.34 -55.24
CA ARG A 546 32.25 18.32 -54.22
C ARG A 546 32.49 19.32 -53.10
N GLU A 547 33.73 19.52 -52.67
CA GLU A 547 34.06 20.56 -51.67
C GLU A 547 33.67 21.95 -52.19
N ASP A 548 33.83 22.19 -53.49
CA ASP A 548 33.32 23.40 -54.17
C ASP A 548 31.77 23.44 -54.18
N ALA A 549 31.08 22.34 -54.48
CA ALA A 549 29.61 22.26 -54.47
C ALA A 549 29.00 22.41 -53.05
N VAL A 550 29.69 21.93 -52.01
CA VAL A 550 29.29 22.10 -50.61
C VAL A 550 29.55 23.53 -50.13
N ALA A 551 30.61 24.18 -50.62
CA ALA A 551 30.89 25.60 -50.33
C ALA A 551 29.85 26.55 -50.94
N ASP A 552 29.26 26.19 -52.08
CA ASP A 552 28.18 26.94 -52.73
C ASP A 552 26.78 26.64 -52.15
N TRP A 553 26.60 25.50 -51.46
CA TRP A 553 25.34 25.14 -50.81
C TRP A 553 25.16 25.88 -49.48
N ARG A 554 24.04 26.60 -49.32
CA ARG A 554 23.72 27.34 -48.10
C ARG A 554 22.48 26.78 -47.42
N LEU A 555 22.57 26.60 -46.10
CA LEU A 555 21.45 26.11 -45.28
C LEU A 555 20.19 26.98 -45.43
N LEU A 556 20.37 28.31 -45.44
CA LEU A 556 19.30 29.31 -45.57
C LEU A 556 18.91 29.63 -47.02
N GLY A 557 19.49 28.93 -48.00
CA GLY A 557 19.21 29.16 -49.42
C GLY A 557 19.55 30.58 -49.91
N PRO A 558 19.04 30.99 -51.09
CA PRO A 558 19.34 32.29 -51.71
C PRO A 558 18.64 33.48 -51.04
N THR A 559 17.64 33.25 -50.20
CA THR A 559 16.87 34.29 -49.49
C THR A 559 17.46 34.63 -48.11
N ALA A 560 18.61 34.05 -47.75
CA ALA A 560 19.26 34.18 -46.44
C ALA A 560 19.40 35.64 -45.97
N ASP A 561 19.78 36.54 -46.89
CA ASP A 561 20.08 37.96 -46.62
C ASP A 561 18.86 38.88 -46.81
N GLN A 562 17.68 38.35 -47.17
CA GLN A 562 16.46 39.12 -47.43
C GLN A 562 15.55 39.20 -46.19
N PRO A 563 14.60 40.13 -46.06
CA PRO A 563 13.64 40.11 -44.95
C PRO A 563 12.86 38.77 -44.85
N ILE A 564 12.40 38.40 -43.65
CA ILE A 564 11.60 37.16 -43.45
C ILE A 564 10.33 37.17 -44.29
N THR A 565 9.73 38.34 -44.51
CA THR A 565 8.55 38.51 -45.38
C THR A 565 8.80 38.04 -46.82
N GLU A 566 10.02 38.20 -47.35
CA GLU A 566 10.37 37.67 -48.68
C GLU A 566 10.49 36.14 -48.69
N ALA A 567 10.87 35.52 -47.56
CA ALA A 567 10.84 34.06 -47.43
C ALA A 567 9.40 33.54 -47.30
N ILE A 568 8.51 34.26 -46.61
CA ILE A 568 7.07 33.95 -46.58
C ILE A 568 6.49 34.03 -48.00
N ASP A 569 6.84 35.06 -48.78
CA ASP A 569 6.44 35.18 -50.18
C ASP A 569 6.99 34.06 -51.07
N ALA A 570 8.21 33.57 -50.79
CA ALA A 570 8.80 32.43 -51.48
C ALA A 570 8.02 31.15 -51.22
N VAL A 571 7.62 30.88 -49.97
CA VAL A 571 6.73 29.76 -49.61
C VAL A 571 5.38 29.90 -50.30
N ARG A 572 4.79 31.11 -50.25
CA ARG A 572 3.51 31.41 -50.89
C ARG A 572 3.57 31.17 -52.40
N LYS A 573 4.68 31.51 -53.05
CA LYS A 573 4.93 31.23 -54.47
C LYS A 573 5.10 29.74 -54.75
N ALA A 574 5.91 29.03 -53.96
CA ALA A 574 6.13 27.60 -54.13
C ALA A 574 4.85 26.78 -53.92
N CYS A 575 4.02 27.15 -52.94
CA CYS A 575 2.73 26.51 -52.68
C CYS A 575 1.75 26.72 -53.84
N ARG A 576 1.68 27.94 -54.40
CA ARG A 576 0.87 28.19 -55.59
C ARG A 576 1.34 27.40 -56.79
N GLU A 577 2.64 27.29 -56.98
CA GLU A 577 3.22 26.49 -58.05
C GLU A 577 2.88 25.01 -57.87
N ALA A 578 3.06 24.45 -56.66
CA ALA A 578 2.65 23.07 -56.36
C ALA A 578 1.15 22.84 -56.62
N ARG A 579 0.29 23.79 -56.23
CA ARG A 579 -1.16 23.71 -56.48
C ARG A 579 -1.53 23.80 -57.96
N GLU A 580 -0.87 24.68 -58.73
CA GLU A 580 -1.09 24.83 -60.18
C GLU A 580 -0.62 23.59 -60.95
N ARG A 581 0.50 22.99 -60.54
CA ARG A 581 0.99 21.71 -61.09
C ARG A 581 0.03 20.57 -60.77
N THR A 582 -0.47 20.52 -59.54
CA THR A 582 -1.47 19.54 -59.10
C THR A 582 -2.78 19.70 -59.89
N GLU A 583 -3.25 20.92 -60.13
CA GLU A 583 -4.43 21.18 -60.96
C GLU A 583 -4.26 20.73 -62.42
N THR A 584 -3.08 20.99 -62.98
CA THR A 584 -2.74 20.58 -64.35
C THR A 584 -2.64 19.05 -64.46
N ALA A 585 -2.15 18.40 -63.40
CA ALA A 585 -2.03 16.95 -63.28
C ALA A 585 -3.39 16.24 -63.32
N THR A 586 -4.39 16.79 -62.65
CA THR A 586 -5.77 16.25 -62.56
C THR A 586 -6.44 16.06 -63.93
N GLN A 587 -5.98 16.75 -64.98
CA GLN A 587 -6.54 16.64 -66.33
C GLN A 587 -5.95 15.50 -67.17
N LYS A 588 -4.90 14.84 -66.69
CA LYS A 588 -4.08 13.89 -67.46
C LYS A 588 -4.05 12.47 -66.88
N VAL A 589 -4.76 12.20 -65.79
CA VAL A 589 -4.71 10.91 -65.07
C VAL A 589 -6.10 10.29 -64.91
N ASP A 590 -6.16 9.05 -64.43
CA ASP A 590 -7.42 8.32 -64.20
C ASP A 590 -8.29 8.91 -63.06
N GLU A 591 -9.53 8.42 -62.94
CA GLU A 591 -10.54 8.94 -62.00
C GLU A 591 -10.12 8.80 -60.52
N GLN A 592 -9.32 7.78 -60.18
CA GLN A 592 -8.88 7.53 -58.80
C GLN A 592 -7.71 8.44 -58.43
N ALA A 593 -6.70 8.56 -59.29
CA ALA A 593 -5.60 9.51 -59.11
C ALA A 593 -6.09 10.98 -59.14
N THR A 594 -7.13 11.26 -59.92
CA THR A 594 -7.81 12.56 -59.96
C THR A 594 -8.41 12.95 -58.61
N ALA A 595 -8.98 12.00 -57.85
CA ALA A 595 -9.55 12.26 -56.54
C ALA A 595 -8.47 12.67 -55.52
N GLU A 596 -7.36 11.94 -55.45
CA GLU A 596 -6.25 12.22 -54.53
C GLU A 596 -5.47 13.49 -54.89
N LEU A 597 -5.25 13.78 -56.19
CA LEU A 597 -4.73 15.08 -56.61
C LEU A 597 -5.69 16.22 -56.24
N GLY A 598 -7.00 15.96 -56.26
CA GLY A 598 -8.01 16.87 -55.74
C GLY A 598 -7.82 17.16 -54.26
N VAL A 599 -7.59 16.13 -53.44
CA VAL A 599 -7.30 16.27 -52.00
C VAL A 599 -6.05 17.12 -51.78
N LEU A 600 -4.93 16.78 -52.44
CA LEU A 600 -3.67 17.55 -52.35
C LEU A 600 -3.88 19.03 -52.70
N ARG A 601 -4.66 19.31 -53.74
CA ARG A 601 -4.98 20.68 -54.15
C ARG A 601 -5.80 21.44 -53.09
N GLU A 602 -6.75 20.77 -52.44
CA GLU A 602 -7.59 21.38 -51.41
C GLU A 602 -6.82 21.64 -50.11
N VAL A 603 -5.98 20.71 -49.65
CA VAL A 603 -5.20 20.89 -48.40
C VAL A 603 -4.09 21.95 -48.54
N LEU A 604 -3.61 22.22 -49.76
CA LEU A 604 -2.70 23.33 -50.04
C LEU A 604 -3.40 24.71 -50.06
N PHE A 605 -4.74 24.76 -50.22
CA PHE A 605 -5.47 26.02 -50.31
C PHE A 605 -5.47 26.86 -49.02
N PRO A 606 -5.69 26.28 -47.81
CA PRO A 606 -5.52 26.96 -46.52
C PRO A 606 -4.19 27.70 -46.33
N ILE A 607 -3.11 27.21 -46.98
CA ILE A 607 -1.76 27.74 -46.83
C ILE A 607 -1.52 28.93 -47.76
N CYS A 608 -1.87 28.83 -49.05
CA CYS A 608 -1.49 29.83 -50.06
C CYS A 608 -2.67 30.44 -50.85
N GLY A 609 -3.89 30.32 -50.33
CA GLY A 609 -5.10 30.92 -50.91
C GLY A 609 -5.02 32.44 -51.03
N THR A 610 -5.71 32.98 -52.03
CA THR A 610 -5.90 34.42 -52.22
C THR A 610 -7.40 34.68 -52.41
N GLY A 611 -8.14 34.84 -51.32
CA GLY A 611 -9.58 35.09 -51.29
C GLY A 611 -9.96 36.11 -50.21
N ASP A 612 -11.25 36.24 -49.90
CA ASP A 612 -11.77 37.15 -48.85
C ASP A 612 -11.50 36.66 -47.41
N TRP A 613 -10.67 35.62 -47.22
CA TRP A 613 -10.32 35.03 -45.93
C TRP A 613 -8.79 35.02 -45.75
N GLU A 614 -8.34 35.12 -44.50
CA GLU A 614 -6.93 35.20 -44.13
C GLU A 614 -6.29 33.80 -44.15
N SER A 615 -5.25 33.61 -44.98
CA SER A 615 -4.51 32.33 -45.02
C SER A 615 -3.62 32.14 -43.81
N GLU A 616 -3.21 30.90 -43.54
CA GLU A 616 -2.27 30.61 -42.44
C GLU A 616 -0.92 31.34 -42.63
N LEU A 617 -0.49 31.56 -43.89
CA LEU A 617 0.68 32.39 -44.20
C LEU A 617 0.45 33.89 -43.99
N ASP A 618 -0.79 34.37 -44.10
CA ASP A 618 -1.12 35.78 -43.80
C ASP A 618 -1.13 36.01 -42.29
N ALA A 619 -1.68 35.07 -41.52
CA ALA A 619 -1.61 35.08 -40.05
C ALA A 619 -0.15 35.02 -39.56
N LEU A 620 0.69 34.18 -40.18
CA LEU A 620 2.12 34.14 -39.91
C LEU A 620 2.80 35.46 -40.25
N GLN A 621 2.47 36.07 -41.40
CA GLN A 621 3.04 37.35 -41.80
C GLN A 621 2.68 38.45 -40.80
N ALA A 622 1.42 38.52 -40.34
CA ALA A 622 0.99 39.46 -39.33
C ALA A 622 1.69 39.24 -37.97
N ALA A 623 1.92 37.99 -37.58
CA ALA A 623 2.65 37.63 -36.37
C ALA A 623 4.13 38.03 -36.44
N VAL A 624 4.77 37.85 -37.60
CA VAL A 624 6.15 38.29 -37.85
C VAL A 624 6.26 39.81 -37.84
N GLU A 625 5.33 40.53 -38.47
CA GLU A 625 5.31 41.99 -38.51
C GLU A 625 5.06 42.62 -37.12
N SER A 626 4.38 41.90 -36.22
CA SER A 626 4.14 42.31 -34.83
C SER A 626 5.21 41.82 -33.84
N GLU A 627 6.21 41.06 -34.30
CA GLU A 627 7.28 40.44 -33.49
C GLU A 627 6.77 39.53 -32.33
N ASP A 628 5.53 39.03 -32.42
CA ASP A 628 4.92 38.19 -31.39
C ASP A 628 5.32 36.72 -31.58
N GLN A 629 6.30 36.27 -30.78
CA GLN A 629 6.85 34.90 -30.85
C GLN A 629 5.80 33.81 -30.54
N ALA A 630 4.80 34.09 -29.71
CA ALA A 630 3.76 33.13 -29.40
C ALA A 630 2.76 33.00 -30.56
N ALA A 631 2.39 34.14 -31.17
CA ALA A 631 1.58 34.14 -32.37
C ALA A 631 2.31 33.51 -33.58
N ILE A 632 3.62 33.75 -33.72
CA ILE A 632 4.46 33.12 -34.75
C ILE A 632 4.44 31.60 -34.59
N ARG A 633 4.62 31.08 -33.37
CA ARG A 633 4.53 29.64 -33.10
C ARG A 633 3.15 29.08 -33.45
N SER A 634 2.08 29.74 -32.99
CA SER A 634 0.72 29.29 -33.29
C SER A 634 0.43 29.25 -34.80
N ALA A 635 0.98 30.19 -35.57
CA ALA A 635 0.85 30.21 -37.02
C ALA A 635 1.70 29.14 -37.71
N ILE A 636 2.89 28.83 -37.19
CA ILE A 636 3.70 27.68 -37.63
C ILE A 636 2.92 26.38 -37.48
N ASP A 637 2.31 26.15 -36.30
CA ASP A 637 1.51 24.96 -36.03
C ASP A 637 0.29 24.87 -36.97
N GLY A 638 -0.30 26.01 -37.31
CA GLY A 638 -1.35 26.14 -38.31
C GLY A 638 -0.90 25.66 -39.70
N VAL A 639 0.23 26.18 -40.17
CA VAL A 639 0.81 25.83 -41.49
C VAL A 639 1.28 24.37 -41.52
N GLU A 640 1.98 23.88 -40.49
CA GLU A 640 2.49 22.49 -40.43
C GLU A 640 1.36 21.46 -40.39
N ARG A 641 0.21 21.77 -39.78
CA ARG A 641 -0.96 20.89 -39.81
C ARG A 641 -1.39 20.60 -41.24
N TRP A 642 -1.59 21.64 -42.04
CA TRP A 642 -1.99 21.50 -43.45
C TRP A 642 -0.88 20.93 -44.33
N LEU A 643 0.39 21.23 -44.03
CA LEU A 643 1.53 20.62 -44.74
C LEU A 643 1.66 19.13 -44.44
N THR A 644 1.33 18.69 -43.23
CA THR A 644 1.32 17.27 -42.87
C THR A 644 0.26 16.54 -43.68
N ASP A 645 -0.95 17.09 -43.79
CA ASP A 645 -2.01 16.52 -44.64
C ASP A 645 -1.60 16.53 -46.12
N ALA A 646 -0.92 17.58 -46.59
CA ALA A 646 -0.40 17.66 -47.95
C ALA A 646 0.69 16.62 -48.24
N ARG A 647 1.63 16.42 -47.31
CA ARG A 647 2.69 15.39 -47.41
C ARG A 647 2.09 13.99 -47.44
N ALA A 648 1.12 13.69 -46.58
CA ALA A 648 0.45 12.39 -46.56
C ALA A 648 -0.31 12.10 -47.87
N SER A 649 -1.00 13.11 -48.42
CA SER A 649 -1.68 12.98 -49.72
C SER A 649 -0.66 12.81 -50.86
N HIS A 650 0.47 13.53 -50.83
CA HIS A 650 1.54 13.39 -51.82
C HIS A 650 2.23 12.01 -51.76
N GLU A 651 2.49 11.48 -50.56
CA GLU A 651 3.03 10.13 -50.36
C GLU A 651 2.09 9.06 -50.91
N THR A 652 0.78 9.19 -50.64
CA THR A 652 -0.25 8.31 -51.20
C THR A 652 -0.22 8.31 -52.74
N LEU A 653 -0.06 9.49 -53.37
CA LEU A 653 0.08 9.61 -54.82
C LEU A 653 1.36 8.95 -55.35
N GLN A 654 2.47 9.03 -54.62
CA GLN A 654 3.72 8.35 -54.97
C GLN A 654 3.58 6.82 -54.87
N GLU A 655 2.86 6.31 -53.87
CA GLU A 655 2.60 4.86 -53.74
C GLU A 655 1.67 4.33 -54.82
N MET A 656 0.72 5.14 -55.30
CA MET A 656 -0.17 4.80 -56.41
C MET A 656 0.55 4.79 -57.77
N ALA A 657 1.68 5.50 -57.90
CA ALA A 657 2.44 5.59 -59.13
C ALA A 657 3.17 4.26 -59.41
N THR A 658 2.85 3.63 -60.55
CA THR A 658 3.59 2.46 -61.03
C THR A 658 4.58 2.86 -62.13
N PRO A 659 5.71 2.16 -62.27
CA PRO A 659 6.71 2.48 -63.30
C PRO A 659 6.13 2.47 -64.72
N GLY A 660 6.21 3.60 -65.43
CA GLY A 660 5.67 3.86 -66.76
C GLY A 660 4.20 4.29 -66.80
N SER A 661 3.58 4.61 -65.66
CA SER A 661 2.18 5.08 -65.61
C SER A 661 2.05 6.58 -65.91
N GLU A 662 0.87 6.99 -66.40
CA GLU A 662 0.55 8.41 -66.63
C GLU A 662 0.66 9.24 -65.34
N LEU A 663 0.40 8.62 -64.18
CA LEU A 663 0.57 9.26 -62.86
C LEU A 663 2.06 9.50 -62.54
N GLU A 664 2.94 8.52 -62.73
CA GLU A 664 4.39 8.70 -62.50
C GLU A 664 4.96 9.80 -63.40
N GLU A 665 4.58 9.81 -64.69
CA GLU A 665 5.00 10.86 -65.63
C GLU A 665 4.58 12.24 -65.14
N VAL A 666 3.33 12.41 -64.70
CA VAL A 666 2.83 13.70 -64.22
C VAL A 666 3.43 14.11 -62.86
N LEU A 667 3.79 13.15 -62.01
CA LEU A 667 4.47 13.42 -60.74
C LEU A 667 5.94 13.82 -60.96
N GLU A 668 6.66 13.20 -61.89
CA GLU A 668 8.13 13.34 -62.04
C GLU A 668 8.58 14.22 -63.22
N GLU A 669 7.78 14.38 -64.29
CA GLU A 669 8.19 15.09 -65.52
C GLU A 669 8.48 16.56 -65.25
N SER A 670 9.75 16.96 -65.30
CA SER A 670 10.13 18.33 -64.97
C SER A 670 9.46 19.38 -65.89
N PRO A 671 8.61 20.28 -65.35
CA PRO A 671 8.24 20.42 -63.93
C PRO A 671 6.98 19.63 -63.51
N GLY A 672 7.18 18.63 -62.66
CA GLY A 672 6.14 17.71 -62.19
C GLY A 672 5.62 18.11 -60.81
N VAL A 673 4.61 17.39 -60.30
CA VAL A 673 4.03 17.66 -58.97
C VAL A 673 5.06 17.40 -57.86
N THR A 674 5.82 16.30 -57.93
CA THR A 674 6.81 15.92 -56.89
C THR A 674 7.93 16.95 -56.75
N PRO A 675 8.59 17.43 -57.83
CA PRO A 675 9.55 18.53 -57.71
C PRO A 675 8.95 19.83 -57.15
N ALA A 676 7.68 20.12 -57.43
CA ALA A 676 7.01 21.32 -56.94
C ALA A 676 6.69 21.23 -55.44
N VAL A 677 6.22 20.06 -54.95
CA VAL A 677 6.04 19.78 -53.52
C VAL A 677 7.38 19.81 -52.79
N GLY A 678 8.44 19.21 -53.35
CA GLY A 678 9.79 19.29 -52.78
C GLY A 678 10.34 20.72 -52.72
N THR A 679 10.00 21.57 -53.69
CA THR A 679 10.36 23.00 -53.66
C THR A 679 9.59 23.74 -52.55
N LEU A 680 8.32 23.39 -52.34
CA LEU A 680 7.52 23.91 -51.23
C LEU A 680 8.11 23.49 -49.87
N ASP A 681 8.40 22.21 -49.66
CA ASP A 681 8.98 21.70 -48.41
C ASP A 681 10.34 22.33 -48.10
N SER A 682 11.18 22.49 -49.11
CA SER A 682 12.48 23.18 -48.99
C SER A 682 12.31 24.65 -48.63
N ALA A 683 11.35 25.35 -49.25
CA ALA A 683 11.04 26.74 -48.95
C ALA A 683 10.49 26.92 -47.52
N VAL A 684 9.59 26.03 -47.09
CA VAL A 684 9.01 26.01 -45.74
C VAL A 684 10.10 25.75 -44.69
N THR A 685 10.90 24.70 -44.89
CA THR A 685 11.99 24.35 -43.98
C THR A 685 12.98 25.51 -43.85
N THR A 686 13.29 26.17 -44.97
CA THR A 686 14.14 27.37 -44.98
C THR A 686 13.49 28.51 -44.17
N LEU A 687 12.20 28.77 -44.34
CA LEU A 687 11.47 29.79 -43.58
C LEU A 687 11.49 29.48 -42.06
N TRP A 688 11.23 28.24 -41.67
CA TRP A 688 11.27 27.81 -40.26
C TRP A 688 12.65 27.97 -39.64
N VAL A 689 13.69 27.49 -40.33
CA VAL A 689 15.08 27.68 -39.86
C VAL A 689 15.42 29.16 -39.70
N ARG A 690 14.91 30.04 -40.57
CA ARG A 690 15.11 31.49 -40.44
C ARG A 690 14.38 32.06 -39.22
N LEU A 691 13.11 31.71 -38.99
CA LEU A 691 12.36 32.13 -37.80
C LEU A 691 13.00 31.62 -36.49
N ILE A 692 13.56 30.41 -36.51
CA ILE A 692 14.30 29.82 -35.39
C ILE A 692 15.54 30.65 -35.04
N LEU A 693 16.28 31.09 -36.05
CA LEU A 693 17.47 31.92 -35.87
C LEU A 693 17.15 33.34 -35.44
N ASP A 694 15.99 33.88 -35.82
CA ASP A 694 15.58 35.25 -35.54
C ASP A 694 14.98 35.45 -34.14
N GLY A 695 14.42 34.39 -33.52
CA GLY A 695 13.88 34.54 -32.18
C GLY A 695 13.34 33.29 -31.50
N LEU A 696 12.81 32.31 -32.23
CA LEU A 696 12.06 31.20 -31.60
C LEU A 696 12.93 30.33 -30.70
N PHE A 697 14.16 30.00 -31.12
CA PHE A 697 15.09 29.26 -30.25
C PHE A 697 15.36 30.04 -28.95
N ALA A 698 15.58 31.35 -29.06
CA ALA A 698 15.84 32.20 -27.90
C ALA A 698 14.62 32.30 -26.98
N HIS A 699 13.41 32.29 -27.55
CA HIS A 699 12.16 32.29 -26.80
C HIS A 699 11.98 30.99 -26.00
N ALA A 700 12.14 29.82 -26.61
CA ALA A 700 12.10 28.53 -25.91
C ALA A 700 13.14 28.45 -24.78
N CYS A 701 14.36 28.90 -25.06
CA CYS A 701 15.41 29.02 -24.05
C CYS A 701 15.07 29.97 -22.89
N THR A 702 14.34 31.04 -23.15
CA THR A 702 13.91 32.00 -22.12
C THR A 702 12.82 31.41 -21.25
N ARG A 703 11.85 30.71 -21.85
CA ARG A 703 10.82 29.96 -21.12
C ARG A 703 11.44 28.90 -20.20
N GLY A 704 12.34 28.07 -20.73
CA GLY A 704 13.00 27.01 -19.95
C GLY A 704 13.83 27.55 -18.78
N ARG A 705 14.62 28.62 -18.99
CA ARG A 705 15.36 29.26 -17.88
C ARG A 705 14.45 29.87 -16.83
N THR A 706 13.38 30.55 -17.25
CA THR A 706 12.43 31.17 -16.31
C THR A 706 11.74 30.13 -15.44
N ALA A 707 11.40 28.97 -16.02
CA ALA A 707 10.86 27.84 -15.28
C ALA A 707 11.87 27.29 -14.25
N LEU A 708 13.13 27.16 -14.64
CA LEU A 708 14.20 26.68 -13.78
C LEU A 708 14.53 27.67 -12.63
N ASP A 709 14.64 28.96 -12.94
CA ASP A 709 14.94 30.03 -11.97
C ASP A 709 13.85 30.12 -10.89
N LYS A 710 12.59 29.81 -11.23
CA LYS A 710 11.47 29.77 -10.27
C LYS A 710 11.63 28.65 -9.22
N HIS A 711 12.39 27.59 -9.50
CA HIS A 711 12.70 26.53 -8.54
C HIS A 711 14.02 26.75 -7.79
N LEU A 712 14.94 27.54 -8.35
CA LEU A 712 16.21 27.90 -7.71
C LEU A 712 16.09 29.09 -6.73
N GLY A 713 14.94 29.79 -6.71
CA GLY A 713 14.74 31.02 -5.94
C GLY A 713 14.34 30.89 -4.46
N GLY A 714 14.42 29.70 -3.86
CA GLY A 714 14.25 29.49 -2.41
C GLY A 714 15.56 29.69 -1.64
N ASP A 715 15.48 30.04 -0.35
CA ASP A 715 16.65 30.22 0.55
C ASP A 715 17.35 28.88 0.94
N GLU A 716 17.05 27.77 0.25
CA GLU A 716 17.66 26.44 0.47
C GLU A 716 18.56 26.04 -0.70
N ASP A 717 19.66 25.33 -0.41
CA ASP A 717 20.58 24.82 -1.44
C ASP A 717 19.82 23.90 -2.41
N PRO A 718 19.81 24.20 -3.72
CA PRO A 718 19.01 23.45 -4.67
C PRO A 718 19.55 22.01 -4.80
N PRO A 719 18.66 21.00 -4.92
CA PRO A 719 19.05 19.63 -5.23
C PRO A 719 20.06 19.56 -6.39
N ALA A 720 21.07 18.70 -6.28
CA ALA A 720 22.16 18.57 -7.27
C ALA A 720 21.65 18.41 -8.72
N VAL A 721 20.51 17.72 -8.90
CA VAL A 721 19.86 17.52 -10.20
C VAL A 721 19.41 18.84 -10.84
N LEU A 722 18.91 19.82 -10.06
CA LEU A 722 18.50 21.13 -10.57
C LEU A 722 19.71 21.99 -10.97
N ALA A 723 20.83 21.89 -10.23
CA ALA A 723 22.08 22.55 -10.58
C ALA A 723 22.71 21.98 -11.88
N GLU A 724 22.64 20.66 -12.07
CA GLU A 724 23.01 20.00 -13.33
C GLU A 724 22.14 20.48 -14.50
N LEU A 725 20.82 20.52 -14.32
CA LEU A 725 19.89 21.02 -15.34
C LEU A 725 20.16 22.48 -15.71
N SER A 726 20.49 23.32 -14.73
CA SER A 726 20.90 24.72 -14.97
C SER A 726 22.15 24.82 -15.84
N SER A 727 23.15 23.99 -15.55
CA SER A 727 24.41 23.96 -16.29
C SER A 727 24.22 23.51 -17.74
N LEU A 728 23.42 22.46 -17.96
CA LEU A 728 23.07 21.96 -19.29
C LEU A 728 22.26 23.00 -20.08
N CYS A 729 21.27 23.63 -19.45
CA CYS A 729 20.48 24.70 -20.07
C CYS A 729 21.36 25.90 -20.47
N SER A 730 22.33 26.29 -19.63
CA SER A 730 23.28 27.35 -19.93
C SER A 730 24.19 27.02 -21.12
N LEU A 731 24.68 25.78 -21.21
CA LEU A 731 25.50 25.30 -22.32
C LEU A 731 24.72 25.34 -23.65
N LEU A 732 23.51 24.77 -23.65
CA LEU A 732 22.62 24.66 -24.81
C LEU A 732 22.18 26.06 -25.30
N CYS A 733 21.53 26.82 -24.42
CA CYS A 733 20.91 28.10 -24.75
C CYS A 733 21.90 29.28 -24.81
N GLY A 734 23.13 29.08 -24.34
CA GLY A 734 24.19 30.08 -24.31
C GLY A 734 25.24 29.88 -25.40
N LYS A 735 26.09 28.86 -25.24
CA LYS A 735 27.26 28.65 -26.10
C LYS A 735 26.88 27.99 -27.42
N LEU A 736 26.12 26.89 -27.36
CA LEU A 736 25.83 26.09 -28.55
C LEU A 736 24.87 26.80 -29.50
N ARG A 737 23.80 27.42 -28.99
CA ARG A 737 22.89 28.25 -29.81
C ARG A 737 23.63 29.33 -30.61
N ARG A 738 24.53 30.07 -29.97
CA ARG A 738 25.35 31.11 -30.64
C ARG A 738 26.30 30.51 -31.67
N ALA A 739 26.90 29.36 -31.36
CA ALA A 739 27.77 28.65 -32.29
C ALA A 739 27.01 28.14 -33.51
N LEU A 740 25.78 27.66 -33.32
CA LEU A 740 24.89 27.21 -34.39
C LEU A 740 24.54 28.39 -35.30
N SER A 741 24.02 29.49 -34.73
CA SER A 741 23.69 30.69 -35.52
C SER A 741 24.90 31.17 -36.32
N ALA A 742 26.08 31.28 -35.69
CA ALA A 742 27.28 31.70 -36.39
C ALA A 742 27.67 30.74 -37.53
N ALA A 743 27.64 29.43 -37.29
CA ALA A 743 27.98 28.42 -38.29
C ALA A 743 27.05 28.48 -39.51
N VAL A 744 25.75 28.64 -39.26
CA VAL A 744 24.72 28.76 -40.28
C VAL A 744 24.92 29.99 -41.16
N TRP A 745 25.16 31.16 -40.55
CA TRP A 745 25.43 32.40 -41.28
C TRP A 745 26.74 32.36 -42.08
N THR A 746 27.74 31.61 -41.61
CA THR A 746 29.00 31.41 -42.34
C THR A 746 28.92 30.34 -43.45
N GLY A 747 27.82 29.59 -43.54
CA GLY A 747 27.66 28.52 -44.54
C GLY A 747 28.52 27.26 -44.28
N ASP A 748 29.07 27.09 -43.08
CA ASP A 748 29.96 25.96 -42.75
C ASP A 748 29.15 24.72 -42.37
N VAL A 749 28.76 23.94 -43.37
CA VAL A 749 27.92 22.73 -43.23
C VAL A 749 28.51 21.72 -42.23
N ARG A 750 29.85 21.54 -42.22
CA ARG A 750 30.54 20.62 -41.31
C ARG A 750 30.41 21.09 -39.86
N ARG A 751 30.55 22.41 -39.64
CA ARG A 751 30.39 23.01 -38.31
C ARG A 751 28.94 22.99 -37.84
N VAL A 752 27.97 23.23 -38.73
CA VAL A 752 26.54 23.11 -38.40
C VAL A 752 26.22 21.67 -37.95
N ARG A 753 26.62 20.64 -38.71
CA ARG A 753 26.44 19.22 -38.33
C ARG A 753 27.02 18.90 -36.95
N ARG A 754 28.24 19.36 -36.68
CA ARG A 754 28.91 19.13 -35.38
C ARG A 754 28.16 19.79 -34.23
N VAL A 755 27.73 21.04 -34.40
CA VAL A 755 27.03 21.78 -33.36
C VAL A 755 25.65 21.18 -33.09
N VAL A 756 24.89 20.83 -34.13
CA VAL A 756 23.58 20.15 -34.00
C VAL A 756 23.71 18.83 -33.24
N ALA A 757 24.66 17.98 -33.62
CA ALA A 757 24.91 16.72 -32.92
C ALA A 757 25.30 16.90 -31.45
N THR A 758 26.08 17.95 -31.15
CA THR A 758 26.44 18.28 -29.76
C THR A 758 25.21 18.76 -28.97
N MET A 759 24.33 19.54 -29.61
CA MET A 759 23.10 20.04 -28.98
C MET A 759 22.13 18.91 -28.66
N GLN A 760 21.98 17.93 -29.55
CA GLN A 760 21.16 16.73 -29.29
C GLN A 760 21.69 15.90 -28.11
N GLN A 761 23.02 15.74 -28.00
CA GLN A 761 23.62 15.04 -26.86
C GLN A 761 23.34 15.77 -25.54
N VAL A 762 23.46 17.10 -25.53
CA VAL A 762 23.17 17.92 -24.35
C VAL A 762 21.67 17.87 -24.00
N LEU A 763 20.79 17.85 -25.00
CA LEU A 763 19.34 17.75 -24.81
C LEU A 763 18.96 16.39 -24.21
N ALA A 764 19.46 15.28 -24.75
CA ALA A 764 19.24 13.94 -24.22
C ALA A 764 19.76 13.79 -22.77
N MET A 765 20.88 14.46 -22.44
CA MET A 765 21.36 14.51 -21.06
C MET A 765 20.39 15.26 -20.15
N ALA A 766 19.82 16.38 -20.61
CA ALA A 766 18.87 17.19 -19.85
C ALA A 766 17.55 16.43 -19.60
N GLU A 767 16.97 15.80 -20.62
CA GLU A 767 15.76 14.97 -20.50
C GLU A 767 15.93 13.81 -19.52
N ALA A 768 17.09 13.14 -19.58
CA ALA A 768 17.42 12.07 -18.64
C ALA A 768 17.55 12.53 -17.17
N ARG A 769 17.81 13.82 -16.91
CA ARG A 769 17.81 14.41 -15.56
C ARG A 769 16.41 14.87 -15.17
N LEU A 770 15.66 15.45 -16.12
CA LEU A 770 14.27 15.86 -15.92
C LEU A 770 13.39 14.66 -15.50
N ALA A 771 13.59 13.50 -16.12
CA ALA A 771 12.87 12.26 -15.80
C ALA A 771 13.14 11.70 -14.37
N ARG A 772 14.14 12.22 -13.65
CA ARG A 772 14.44 11.83 -12.27
C ARG A 772 13.69 12.65 -11.22
N LEU A 773 13.00 13.71 -11.62
CA LEU A 773 12.21 14.56 -10.75
C LEU A 773 10.77 14.00 -10.63
N ARG A 774 10.17 14.03 -9.44
CA ARG A 774 8.77 13.60 -9.19
C ARG A 774 7.79 14.63 -9.78
N ASP A 775 6.69 14.13 -10.37
CA ASP A 775 5.58 14.88 -11.01
C ASP A 775 5.99 15.92 -12.08
N PRO A 776 6.32 15.47 -13.31
CA PRO A 776 6.57 16.36 -14.43
C PRO A 776 5.30 16.98 -15.04
N GLU A 777 4.09 16.49 -14.72
CA GLU A 777 2.86 16.83 -15.44
C GLU A 777 2.11 18.08 -14.91
N GLU A 778 2.53 18.68 -13.79
CA GLU A 778 1.92 19.92 -13.28
C GLU A 778 2.96 21.00 -12.92
N GLY A 779 2.71 22.24 -13.35
CA GLY A 779 3.47 23.43 -12.92
C GLY A 779 4.71 23.75 -13.78
N PRO A 780 5.74 24.42 -13.21
CA PRO A 780 6.91 24.89 -13.96
C PRO A 780 7.75 23.78 -14.61
N LEU A 781 7.70 22.54 -14.10
CA LEU A 781 8.40 21.39 -14.68
C LEU A 781 7.79 20.97 -16.03
N ALA A 782 6.47 21.04 -16.18
CA ALA A 782 5.80 20.85 -17.46
C ALA A 782 6.26 21.90 -18.48
N THR A 783 6.39 23.17 -18.06
CA THR A 783 6.91 24.26 -18.91
C THR A 783 8.37 24.04 -19.35
N LEU A 784 9.17 23.34 -18.53
CA LEU A 784 10.54 22.96 -18.88
C LEU A 784 10.57 21.76 -19.85
N GLY A 785 9.65 20.81 -19.70
CA GLY A 785 9.39 19.73 -20.66
C GLY A 785 9.04 20.30 -22.04
N ASP A 786 8.03 21.17 -22.12
CA ASP A 786 7.63 21.84 -23.38
C ASP A 786 8.81 22.55 -24.06
N ALA A 787 9.67 23.21 -23.28
CA ALA A 787 10.82 23.92 -23.82
C ALA A 787 11.91 22.98 -24.37
N CYS A 788 12.01 21.75 -23.86
CA CYS A 788 12.92 20.73 -24.39
C CYS A 788 12.38 20.17 -25.70
N GLU A 789 11.08 19.83 -25.75
CA GLU A 789 10.40 19.37 -26.98
C GLU A 789 10.51 20.41 -28.11
N ASP A 790 10.35 21.70 -27.78
CA ASP A 790 10.53 22.80 -28.73
C ASP A 790 11.93 22.83 -29.34
N VAL A 791 12.96 22.64 -28.50
CA VAL A 791 14.35 22.64 -28.96
C VAL A 791 14.65 21.38 -29.76
N GLU A 792 14.09 20.24 -29.41
CA GLU A 792 14.21 19.00 -30.17
C GLU A 792 13.65 19.19 -31.59
N TRP A 793 12.43 19.71 -31.70
CA TRP A 793 11.80 20.00 -32.99
C TRP A 793 12.64 20.98 -33.83
N TYR A 794 13.21 22.03 -33.22
CA TYR A 794 14.12 22.93 -33.92
C TYR A 794 15.37 22.22 -34.46
N LEU A 795 15.98 21.32 -33.68
CA LEU A 795 17.18 20.60 -34.10
C LEU A 795 16.87 19.61 -35.23
N ASP A 796 15.72 18.94 -35.20
CA ASP A 796 15.27 18.06 -36.28
C ASP A 796 15.11 18.81 -37.61
N LEU A 797 14.59 20.04 -37.59
CA LEU A 797 14.53 20.89 -38.79
C LEU A 797 15.92 21.20 -39.37
N PHE A 798 16.92 21.44 -38.53
CA PHE A 798 18.30 21.59 -38.99
C PHE A 798 18.83 20.30 -39.61
N GLU A 799 18.54 19.12 -39.03
CA GLU A 799 18.97 17.84 -39.56
C GLU A 799 18.32 17.51 -40.91
N ARG A 800 17.00 17.67 -41.02
CA ARG A 800 16.27 17.51 -42.28
C ARG A 800 16.88 18.37 -43.37
N ARG A 801 17.17 19.65 -43.07
CA ARG A 801 17.82 20.54 -44.03
C ARG A 801 19.24 20.13 -44.37
N LEU A 802 20.00 19.61 -43.40
CA LEU A 802 21.35 19.11 -43.60
C LEU A 802 21.42 17.80 -44.40
N ALA A 803 20.32 17.06 -44.47
CA ALA A 803 20.18 15.88 -45.31
C ALA A 803 20.14 16.24 -46.81
N ASP A 804 19.61 17.42 -47.15
CA ASP A 804 19.63 17.97 -48.53
C ASP A 804 21.02 18.45 -48.98
N ALA A 805 21.98 18.53 -48.07
CA ALA A 805 23.34 18.95 -48.40
C ALA A 805 24.06 17.86 -49.21
N PRO A 806 24.85 18.21 -50.24
CA PRO A 806 25.57 17.22 -51.05
C PRO A 806 26.49 16.31 -50.20
N TRP A 807 26.09 15.06 -49.93
CA TRP A 807 26.89 14.07 -49.19
C TRP A 807 27.28 12.81 -50.01
N ASP A 808 28.56 12.40 -50.00
CA ASP A 808 29.04 11.15 -50.61
C ASP A 808 29.89 10.37 -49.59
N PRO A 809 29.37 9.26 -49.04
CA PRO A 809 30.05 8.52 -47.98
C PRO A 809 31.43 7.98 -48.36
N ALA A 810 31.69 7.71 -49.64
CA ALA A 810 33.00 7.22 -50.08
C ALA A 810 34.00 8.37 -50.26
N ALA A 811 33.59 9.47 -50.90
CA ALA A 811 34.46 10.63 -51.11
C ALA A 811 34.75 11.38 -49.80
N ASP A 812 33.75 11.54 -48.91
CA ASP A 812 33.89 12.26 -47.64
C ASP A 812 34.71 11.48 -46.60
N ALA A 813 34.63 10.14 -46.60
CA ALA A 813 35.38 9.30 -45.65
C ALA A 813 36.83 9.02 -46.09
N VAL A 814 37.09 8.98 -47.39
CA VAL A 814 38.37 8.52 -47.97
C VAL A 814 39.15 9.66 -48.64
N GLY A 815 38.49 10.64 -49.25
CA GLY A 815 39.09 11.74 -50.00
C GLY A 815 40.17 12.52 -49.23
N PRO A 816 39.94 12.97 -47.98
CA PRO A 816 40.94 13.68 -47.19
C PRO A 816 42.22 12.87 -46.89
N ARG A 817 42.14 11.54 -46.99
CA ARG A 817 43.25 10.62 -46.75
C ARG A 817 44.01 10.25 -48.01
N VAL A 818 43.40 10.45 -49.18
CA VAL A 818 43.96 10.07 -50.51
C VAL A 818 44.46 11.30 -51.27
N CYS A 819 44.00 12.50 -50.94
CA CYS A 819 44.45 13.72 -51.62
C CYS A 819 45.78 14.25 -51.10
N PRO A 820 46.65 14.76 -51.99
CA PRO A 820 47.89 15.41 -51.58
C PRO A 820 47.57 16.55 -50.61
N ARG A 821 48.19 16.54 -49.43
CA ARG A 821 48.00 17.57 -48.40
C ARG A 821 48.57 18.91 -48.88
N ASP A 822 47.84 19.99 -48.68
CA ASP A 822 48.44 21.32 -48.67
C ASP A 822 49.40 21.43 -47.49
N SER A 823 50.51 22.16 -47.68
CA SER A 823 51.56 22.30 -46.66
C SER A 823 51.00 22.84 -45.34
N PRO A 824 51.28 22.21 -44.19
CA PRO A 824 50.66 22.60 -42.92
C PRO A 824 51.13 23.99 -42.46
N THR A 825 50.18 24.80 -41.97
CA THR A 825 50.46 25.93 -41.07
C THR A 825 51.04 25.42 -39.75
N ASP A 826 52.02 26.13 -39.19
CA ASP A 826 52.73 25.78 -37.96
C ASP A 826 51.80 25.58 -36.75
N SER A 827 51.40 24.35 -36.46
CA SER A 827 50.75 23.98 -35.18
C SER A 827 51.79 23.92 -34.05
N PRO A 828 51.42 24.26 -32.82
CA PRO A 828 52.33 24.17 -31.67
C PRO A 828 52.65 22.72 -31.29
N PRO A 829 53.82 22.44 -30.69
CA PRO A 829 54.16 21.11 -30.17
C PRO A 829 53.24 20.71 -29.01
N LEU A 830 52.95 19.41 -28.88
CA LEU A 830 52.16 18.86 -27.78
C LEU A 830 52.96 18.96 -26.47
N ASP A 831 52.36 19.48 -25.42
CA ASP A 831 52.92 19.37 -24.07
C ASP A 831 52.73 17.94 -23.55
N PHE A 832 53.77 17.13 -23.69
CA PHE A 832 53.77 15.74 -23.27
C PHE A 832 53.52 15.58 -21.76
N GLN A 833 54.08 16.45 -20.92
CA GLN A 833 53.99 16.28 -19.48
C GLN A 833 52.56 16.55 -19.01
N THR A 834 52.01 17.71 -19.40
CA THR A 834 50.64 18.10 -19.04
C THR A 834 49.62 17.09 -19.57
N THR A 835 49.80 16.62 -20.80
CA THR A 835 48.87 15.66 -21.43
C THR A 835 48.98 14.27 -20.81
N ALA A 836 50.19 13.81 -20.47
CA ALA A 836 50.39 12.53 -19.79
C ALA A 836 49.87 12.55 -18.35
N ASP A 837 49.97 13.69 -17.66
CA ASP A 837 49.44 13.85 -16.30
C ASP A 837 47.90 13.92 -16.31
N ALA A 838 47.29 14.57 -17.31
CA ALA A 838 45.84 14.51 -17.53
C ALA A 838 45.35 13.07 -17.74
N VAL A 839 46.05 12.27 -18.55
CA VAL A 839 45.74 10.85 -18.75
C VAL A 839 45.93 10.05 -17.46
N GLN A 840 47.00 10.32 -16.71
CA GLN A 840 47.26 9.66 -15.42
C GLN A 840 46.09 9.92 -14.47
N ASN A 841 45.72 11.18 -14.25
CA ASN A 841 44.65 11.54 -13.32
C ASN A 841 43.29 10.98 -13.75
N ALA A 842 42.95 11.07 -15.04
CA ALA A 842 41.67 10.58 -15.56
C ALA A 842 41.53 9.04 -15.54
N THR A 843 42.60 8.31 -15.26
CA THR A 843 42.61 6.83 -15.19
C THR A 843 42.90 6.29 -13.79
N ASP A 844 42.76 7.12 -12.75
CA ASP A 844 42.93 6.70 -11.36
C ASP A 844 41.88 5.62 -10.98
N PRO A 845 42.30 4.38 -10.67
CA PRO A 845 41.41 3.32 -10.23
C PRO A 845 40.70 3.63 -8.91
N ALA A 846 41.25 4.52 -8.07
CA ALA A 846 40.63 4.95 -6.83
C ALA A 846 39.33 5.74 -7.06
N VAL A 847 39.19 6.39 -8.22
CA VAL A 847 38.01 7.19 -8.61
C VAL A 847 37.16 6.41 -9.64
N THR A 848 37.79 5.94 -10.71
CA THR A 848 37.08 5.36 -11.87
C THR A 848 36.34 4.05 -11.58
N ILE A 849 36.81 3.25 -10.61
CA ILE A 849 36.16 1.99 -10.25
C ILE A 849 34.94 2.20 -9.35
N PRO A 850 35.03 2.97 -8.23
CA PRO A 850 33.84 3.35 -7.49
C PRO A 850 32.74 3.97 -8.36
N ASP A 851 33.05 4.93 -9.22
CA ASP A 851 32.05 5.58 -10.10
C ASP A 851 31.34 4.56 -11.00
N ARG A 852 32.12 3.66 -11.61
CA ARG A 852 31.57 2.59 -12.46
C ARG A 852 30.68 1.63 -11.68
N ILE A 853 31.01 1.33 -10.43
CA ILE A 853 30.24 0.40 -9.59
C ILE A 853 29.00 1.07 -9.03
N GLY A 854 29.07 2.34 -8.62
CA GLY A 854 27.91 3.14 -8.22
C GLY A 854 26.88 3.21 -9.35
N GLY A 855 27.32 3.44 -10.59
CA GLY A 855 26.43 3.40 -11.77
C GLY A 855 25.79 2.02 -12.06
N ARG A 856 26.33 0.92 -11.51
CA ARG A 856 25.73 -0.44 -11.62
C ARG A 856 24.83 -0.80 -10.45
N LEU A 857 24.89 -0.05 -9.36
CA LEU A 857 24.06 -0.21 -8.16
C LEU A 857 23.00 0.90 -8.15
N ASP A 858 22.26 1.05 -9.26
CA ASP A 858 21.19 2.04 -9.44
C ASP A 858 21.58 3.49 -9.12
N GLY A 859 22.85 3.85 -9.33
CA GLY A 859 23.34 5.21 -9.10
C GLY A 859 23.66 5.51 -7.63
N LEU A 860 23.88 4.48 -6.80
CA LEU A 860 24.31 4.65 -5.41
C LEU A 860 25.59 5.51 -5.34
N PRO A 861 25.59 6.66 -4.64
CA PRO A 861 26.76 7.50 -4.49
C PRO A 861 27.77 6.81 -3.55
N LEU A 862 28.84 6.26 -4.13
CA LEU A 862 29.89 5.56 -3.38
C LEU A 862 30.99 6.51 -2.90
N ASP A 863 31.10 7.68 -3.51
CA ASP A 863 32.08 8.73 -3.24
C ASP A 863 31.94 9.38 -1.85
N GLY A 864 30.74 9.43 -1.29
CA GLY A 864 30.48 9.96 0.06
C GLY A 864 30.85 9.04 1.23
N ARG A 865 31.45 7.87 0.98
CA ARG A 865 31.80 6.88 2.02
C ARG A 865 33.29 6.94 2.36
N ASP A 866 33.63 6.74 3.63
CA ASP A 866 35.04 6.67 4.09
C ASP A 866 35.88 5.66 3.29
N GLU A 867 35.27 4.54 2.91
CA GLU A 867 35.81 3.59 1.95
C GLU A 867 34.73 3.30 0.88
N PRO A 868 34.84 3.86 -0.34
CA PRO A 868 33.80 3.79 -1.37
C PRO A 868 33.33 2.38 -1.72
N LEU A 869 34.25 1.42 -1.71
CA LEU A 869 33.94 0.03 -2.05
C LEU A 869 33.67 -0.83 -0.82
N ALA A 870 33.42 -0.22 0.34
CA ALA A 870 33.07 -0.94 1.55
C ALA A 870 31.80 -1.74 1.43
N GLN A 871 31.78 -2.85 2.15
CA GLN A 871 30.59 -3.67 2.26
C GLN A 871 29.44 -2.79 2.78
N ILE A 872 28.27 -2.91 2.17
CA ILE A 872 27.03 -2.35 2.66
C ILE A 872 26.60 -3.25 3.83
N LEU A 873 26.50 -2.64 5.01
CA LEU A 873 26.04 -3.30 6.21
C LEU A 873 24.52 -3.13 6.31
N ALA A 874 23.86 -4.12 6.88
CA ALA A 874 22.43 -4.17 7.07
C ALA A 874 22.12 -4.68 8.48
N HIS A 875 20.95 -4.33 8.98
CA HIS A 875 20.35 -5.00 10.12
C HIS A 875 18.94 -5.46 9.72
N PRO A 876 18.54 -6.69 10.06
CA PRO A 876 17.15 -7.10 9.90
C PRO A 876 16.26 -6.38 10.91
N GLU A 877 14.98 -6.29 10.60
CA GLU A 877 13.94 -5.79 11.51
C GLU A 877 12.84 -6.84 11.66
N PHE A 878 12.34 -6.98 12.89
CA PHE A 878 11.25 -7.91 13.22
C PHE A 878 10.02 -7.15 13.72
N ASP A 879 8.87 -7.48 13.14
CA ASP A 879 7.57 -6.90 13.49
C ASP A 879 6.78 -7.74 14.50
N GLU A 880 7.25 -8.95 14.79
CA GLU A 880 6.64 -9.82 15.79
C GLU A 880 6.73 -9.18 17.20
N PRO A 881 5.62 -9.08 17.95
CA PRO A 881 5.65 -8.64 19.35
C PRO A 881 6.45 -9.60 20.24
N MET A 882 7.50 -9.10 20.90
CA MET A 882 8.42 -9.94 21.67
C MET A 882 7.91 -10.42 23.05
N TYR A 883 6.73 -10.00 23.51
CA TYR A 883 6.09 -10.58 24.70
C TYR A 883 5.59 -12.02 24.45
N GLY A 884 5.17 -12.34 23.22
CA GLY A 884 4.66 -13.67 22.86
C GLY A 884 5.73 -14.76 23.02
N PRO A 885 6.92 -14.59 22.42
CA PRO A 885 8.03 -15.53 22.59
C PRO A 885 8.47 -15.69 24.05
N LEU A 886 8.42 -14.62 24.85
CA LEU A 886 8.72 -14.70 26.29
C LEU A 886 7.65 -15.49 27.06
N ARG A 887 6.37 -15.26 26.76
CA ARG A 887 5.25 -16.04 27.31
C ARG A 887 5.39 -17.52 26.98
N ASP A 888 5.68 -17.84 25.72
CA ASP A 888 5.78 -19.22 25.23
C ASP A 888 6.96 -19.96 25.87
N LEU A 889 8.04 -19.24 26.19
CA LEU A 889 9.16 -19.76 26.98
C LEU A 889 8.74 -20.04 28.43
N SER A 890 8.10 -19.07 29.10
CA SER A 890 7.46 -19.25 30.41
C SER A 890 6.65 -18.02 30.80
N GLN A 891 5.37 -18.24 31.10
CA GLN A 891 4.45 -17.18 31.54
C GLN A 891 4.91 -16.52 32.86
N ASP A 892 5.55 -17.29 33.74
CA ASP A 892 6.13 -16.80 35.00
C ASP A 892 7.34 -15.87 34.78
N LYS A 893 7.98 -15.89 33.61
CA LYS A 893 9.05 -14.92 33.26
C LYS A 893 8.48 -13.57 32.83
N LEU A 894 7.25 -13.55 32.30
CA LEU A 894 6.55 -12.32 31.91
C LEU A 894 5.82 -11.70 33.11
N VAL A 895 5.03 -12.50 33.81
CA VAL A 895 4.26 -12.07 34.99
C VAL A 895 4.43 -13.13 36.09
N PRO A 896 5.48 -13.01 36.93
CA PRO A 896 5.65 -13.90 38.05
C PRO A 896 4.40 -13.94 38.94
N GLY A 897 3.96 -15.13 39.36
CA GLY A 897 2.76 -15.26 40.21
C GLY A 897 1.42 -15.11 39.45
N VAL A 898 1.42 -15.12 38.10
CA VAL A 898 0.18 -15.08 37.30
C VAL A 898 -0.83 -16.16 37.69
N GLY A 899 -0.35 -17.34 38.11
CA GLY A 899 -1.19 -18.43 38.58
C GLY A 899 -1.95 -18.15 39.87
N GLU A 900 -1.51 -17.15 40.65
CA GLU A 900 -2.09 -16.76 41.94
C GLU A 900 -3.26 -15.79 41.81
N ILE A 901 -3.47 -15.20 40.62
CA ILE A 901 -4.62 -14.33 40.32
C ILE A 901 -5.91 -15.14 40.52
N PRO A 902 -6.90 -14.72 41.32
CA PRO A 902 -8.12 -15.50 41.54
C PRO A 902 -8.90 -15.78 40.24
N LEU A 903 -9.58 -16.93 40.16
CA LEU A 903 -10.48 -17.22 39.03
C LEU A 903 -11.68 -16.25 39.05
N ASP A 904 -12.19 -15.87 37.88
CA ASP A 904 -13.30 -14.93 37.72
C ASP A 904 -13.00 -13.59 38.42
N SER A 905 -11.79 -13.06 38.21
CA SER A 905 -11.38 -11.79 38.80
C SER A 905 -10.91 -10.79 37.76
N VAL A 906 -11.02 -9.53 38.14
CA VAL A 906 -10.48 -8.40 37.39
C VAL A 906 -9.63 -7.56 38.32
N GLY A 907 -8.48 -7.12 37.84
CA GLY A 907 -7.53 -6.36 38.63
C GLY A 907 -6.64 -5.49 37.75
N VAL A 908 -5.84 -4.65 38.39
CA VAL A 908 -4.93 -3.73 37.71
C VAL A 908 -3.48 -4.03 38.08
N LEU A 909 -2.62 -4.08 37.06
CA LEU A 909 -1.16 -4.10 37.16
C LEU A 909 -0.57 -2.89 36.43
N GLU A 910 0.73 -2.72 36.48
CA GLU A 910 1.48 -1.71 35.74
C GLU A 910 2.54 -2.32 34.84
N THR A 911 2.88 -1.63 33.76
CA THR A 911 4.03 -2.00 32.94
C THR A 911 5.34 -1.70 33.64
N ASN A 912 6.36 -2.52 33.41
CA ASN A 912 7.74 -2.25 33.85
C ASN A 912 8.63 -1.84 32.65
N PRO A 913 8.84 -0.53 32.40
CA PRO A 913 9.69 -0.03 31.31
C PRO A 913 11.12 -0.58 31.34
N ALA A 914 11.73 -0.68 32.53
CA ALA A 914 13.11 -1.13 32.69
C ALA A 914 13.26 -2.62 32.34
N PHE A 915 12.26 -3.44 32.69
CA PHE A 915 12.17 -4.84 32.25
C PHE A 915 12.16 -4.91 30.72
N VAL A 916 11.28 -4.15 30.08
CA VAL A 916 11.12 -4.18 28.61
C VAL A 916 12.41 -3.76 27.92
N GLU A 917 13.03 -2.66 28.32
CA GLU A 917 14.32 -2.24 27.75
C GLU A 917 15.40 -3.31 27.93
N SER A 918 15.54 -3.84 29.15
CA SER A 918 16.57 -4.84 29.44
C SER A 918 16.39 -6.12 28.63
N TYR A 919 15.16 -6.64 28.57
CA TYR A 919 14.82 -7.81 27.77
C TYR A 919 15.14 -7.60 26.28
N MET A 920 14.82 -6.41 25.74
CA MET A 920 15.09 -6.07 24.33
C MET A 920 16.58 -5.86 24.04
N LEU A 921 17.36 -5.35 25.00
CA LEU A 921 18.82 -5.28 24.94
C LEU A 921 19.44 -6.70 24.90
N GLY A 922 18.94 -7.60 25.74
CA GLY A 922 19.35 -9.01 25.77
C GLY A 922 19.06 -9.74 24.45
N LEU A 923 17.83 -9.63 23.94
CA LEU A 923 17.43 -10.14 22.62
C LEU A 923 18.37 -9.62 21.51
N SER A 924 18.58 -8.30 21.48
CA SER A 924 19.39 -7.69 20.43
C SER A 924 20.87 -8.09 20.53
N HIS A 925 21.40 -8.21 21.75
CA HIS A 925 22.76 -8.67 21.99
C HIS A 925 22.96 -10.10 21.50
N GLU A 926 22.11 -11.05 21.89
CA GLU A 926 22.29 -12.44 21.46
C GLU A 926 22.11 -12.59 19.96
N PHE A 927 21.13 -11.89 19.38
CA PHE A 927 20.89 -11.99 17.95
C PHE A 927 22.03 -11.39 17.12
N ALA A 928 22.65 -10.28 17.55
CA ALA A 928 23.86 -9.81 16.89
C ALA A 928 25.04 -10.79 17.02
N ARG A 929 25.17 -11.54 18.13
CA ARG A 929 26.16 -12.63 18.24
C ARG A 929 25.90 -13.69 17.17
N GLU A 930 24.65 -14.10 16.99
CA GLU A 930 24.26 -15.08 15.97
C GLU A 930 24.48 -14.54 14.54
N LEU A 931 24.09 -13.31 14.26
CA LEU A 931 24.33 -12.67 12.96
C LEU A 931 25.83 -12.64 12.63
N ARG A 932 26.68 -12.28 13.61
CA ARG A 932 28.14 -12.30 13.45
C ARG A 932 28.66 -13.71 13.17
N TRP A 933 28.20 -14.69 13.95
CA TRP A 933 28.59 -16.09 13.83
C TRP A 933 28.22 -16.68 12.47
N ARG A 934 27.07 -16.29 11.92
CA ARG A 934 26.55 -16.73 10.62
C ARG A 934 27.06 -15.89 9.43
N GLU A 935 28.04 -15.01 9.65
CA GLU A 935 28.61 -14.10 8.64
C GLU A 935 27.58 -13.18 7.96
N TYR A 936 26.50 -12.82 8.67
CA TYR A 936 25.54 -11.83 8.20
C TYR A 936 26.20 -10.46 8.12
N PRO A 937 25.92 -9.64 7.08
CA PRO A 937 26.60 -8.36 6.87
C PRO A 937 26.13 -7.26 7.82
N THR A 938 26.39 -7.37 9.13
CA THR A 938 25.98 -6.39 10.15
C THR A 938 27.20 -5.78 10.87
N ASP A 939 27.04 -4.58 11.41
CA ASP A 939 28.01 -3.92 12.31
C ASP A 939 27.76 -4.21 13.80
N LEU A 940 26.76 -5.03 14.13
CA LEU A 940 26.31 -5.37 15.49
C LEU A 940 25.65 -4.22 16.27
N ARG A 941 25.52 -3.02 15.68
CA ARG A 941 24.95 -1.83 16.33
C ARG A 941 23.46 -1.66 16.04
N GLY A 942 22.91 -2.51 15.18
CA GLY A 942 21.49 -2.54 14.83
C GLY A 942 20.60 -2.83 16.05
N THR A 943 19.36 -2.35 15.99
CA THR A 943 18.30 -2.71 16.95
C THR A 943 17.28 -3.57 16.24
N TYR A 944 17.40 -4.89 16.39
CA TYR A 944 16.68 -5.87 15.58
C TYR A 944 15.23 -6.04 16.02
N PHE A 945 15.01 -6.03 17.33
CA PHE A 945 13.69 -6.15 17.95
C PHE A 945 13.35 -4.81 18.57
N ARG A 946 12.22 -4.23 18.18
CA ARG A 946 11.78 -2.92 18.68
C ARG A 946 10.36 -2.90 19.23
N GLN A 947 9.62 -4.00 19.07
CA GLN A 947 8.24 -4.15 19.50
C GLN A 947 8.15 -5.28 20.52
N PHE A 948 7.68 -4.95 21.71
CA PHE A 948 7.48 -5.89 22.80
C PHE A 948 5.99 -6.26 22.90
N TRP A 949 5.12 -5.27 23.02
CA TRP A 949 3.68 -5.47 23.17
C TRP A 949 2.97 -5.65 21.82
N ASN A 950 1.78 -6.27 21.83
CA ASN A 950 0.94 -6.37 20.64
C ASN A 950 -0.04 -5.19 20.55
N PRO A 951 0.12 -4.25 19.58
CA PRO A 951 -0.78 -3.11 19.38
C PRO A 951 -2.02 -3.45 18.54
N GLU A 952 -2.22 -4.71 18.16
CA GLU A 952 -3.35 -5.14 17.34
C GLU A 952 -4.69 -4.92 18.04
N GLY A 953 -5.68 -4.42 17.29
CA GLY A 953 -7.02 -4.12 17.80
C GLY A 953 -7.22 -2.68 18.29
N ARG A 954 -6.18 -1.82 18.22
CA ARG A 954 -6.31 -0.38 18.50
C ARG A 954 -7.00 0.37 17.35
N ASP A 955 -7.91 1.28 17.69
CA ASP A 955 -8.54 2.26 16.79
C ASP A 955 -8.23 3.69 17.29
N PRO A 956 -7.63 4.59 16.45
CA PRO A 956 -7.13 4.34 15.09
C PRO A 956 -5.87 3.46 15.06
N PRO A 957 -5.61 2.76 13.95
CA PRO A 957 -4.43 1.91 13.81
C PRO A 957 -3.14 2.74 13.84
N LEU A 958 -2.13 2.22 14.55
CA LEU A 958 -0.82 2.87 14.68
C LEU A 958 0.00 2.80 13.37
N SER A 959 0.76 3.86 13.10
CA SER A 959 1.82 3.84 12.07
C SER A 959 2.90 2.80 12.41
N PRO A 960 3.65 2.25 11.42
CA PRO A 960 4.65 1.21 11.68
C PRO A 960 5.67 1.57 12.78
N GLU A 961 6.12 2.82 12.82
CA GLU A 961 7.07 3.30 13.83
C GLU A 961 6.42 3.55 15.20
N ALA A 962 5.13 3.91 15.23
CA ALA A 962 4.40 4.08 16.49
C ALA A 962 4.05 2.74 17.16
N LYS A 963 4.04 1.63 16.42
CA LYS A 963 3.93 0.28 16.99
C LYS A 963 5.16 -0.11 17.83
N LYS A 964 6.34 0.44 17.53
CA LYS A 964 7.60 0.08 18.19
C LYS A 964 7.68 0.67 19.60
N ASP A 965 7.93 -0.18 20.59
CA ASP A 965 8.04 0.17 22.01
C ASP A 965 9.36 0.82 22.40
N ILE A 966 10.44 0.50 21.68
CA ILE A 966 11.73 1.16 21.88
C ILE A 966 12.22 1.88 20.61
N GLY A 967 12.97 2.96 20.82
CA GLY A 967 13.77 3.60 19.77
C GLY A 967 14.96 2.74 19.35
N TYR A 968 15.71 3.19 18.35
CA TYR A 968 17.01 2.60 18.06
C TYR A 968 17.97 2.85 19.23
N VAL A 969 18.61 1.80 19.75
CA VAL A 969 19.46 1.86 20.95
C VAL A 969 20.65 2.83 20.75
N HIS A 970 21.21 2.91 19.54
CA HIS A 970 22.28 3.87 19.23
C HIS A 970 21.84 5.35 19.24
N ARG A 971 20.56 5.63 19.48
CA ARG A 971 19.97 6.98 19.60
C ARG A 971 19.31 7.21 20.95
N TRP A 972 19.47 6.28 21.89
CA TRP A 972 18.98 6.48 23.25
C TRP A 972 19.72 7.65 23.90
N ASP A 973 19.05 8.31 24.84
CA ASP A 973 19.71 9.31 25.68
C ASP A 973 20.62 8.57 26.66
N ASP A 974 21.93 8.77 26.48
CA ASP A 974 22.95 8.13 27.32
C ASP A 974 22.92 8.62 28.78
N ALA A 975 22.25 9.75 29.07
CA ALA A 975 22.04 10.24 30.42
C ALA A 975 20.80 9.62 31.10
N ALA A 976 19.91 8.98 30.35
CA ALA A 976 18.72 8.34 30.90
C ALA A 976 19.07 7.00 31.56
N ASP A 977 18.52 6.77 32.74
CA ASP A 977 18.53 5.47 33.42
C ASP A 977 17.67 4.47 32.63
N LEU A 978 17.86 3.18 32.92
CA LEU A 978 17.11 2.10 32.26
C LEU A 978 15.60 2.26 32.49
N GLY A 979 14.81 2.18 31.41
CA GLY A 979 13.37 2.45 31.36
C GLY A 979 13.01 3.87 30.93
N GLY A 980 13.92 4.84 31.06
CA GLY A 980 13.66 6.24 30.70
C GLY A 980 13.47 6.47 29.19
N ASN A 981 14.14 5.68 28.34
CA ASN A 981 14.06 5.80 26.88
C ASN A 981 12.73 5.26 26.35
N TYR A 982 12.20 4.20 26.95
CA TYR A 982 10.87 3.64 26.70
C TYR A 982 9.80 4.66 27.04
N LEU A 983 9.89 5.29 28.21
CA LEU A 983 8.94 6.29 28.66
C LEU A 983 8.88 7.51 27.73
N ALA A 984 10.04 8.01 27.29
CA ALA A 984 10.12 9.06 26.28
C ALA A 984 9.46 8.65 24.95
N LYS A 985 9.65 7.40 24.51
CA LYS A 985 9.02 6.86 23.30
C LYS A 985 7.50 6.71 23.46
N MET A 986 7.04 6.25 24.60
CA MET A 986 5.61 6.08 24.91
C MET A 986 4.88 7.41 24.94
N ALA A 987 5.46 8.45 25.54
CA ALA A 987 4.91 9.81 25.50
C ALA A 987 4.78 10.37 24.08
N ALA A 988 5.60 9.92 23.13
CA ALA A 988 5.48 10.28 21.71
C ALA A 988 4.39 9.49 20.95
N LYS A 989 3.83 8.41 21.52
CA LYS A 989 2.76 7.59 20.91
C LYS A 989 1.34 8.07 21.25
N THR A 990 1.21 9.04 22.14
CA THR A 990 -0.06 9.44 22.75
C THR A 990 -0.49 10.81 22.22
N ASP A 991 -1.79 10.99 21.96
CA ASP A 991 -2.33 12.18 21.27
C ASP A 991 -2.26 13.48 22.10
N GLY A 992 -1.86 13.39 23.38
CA GLY A 992 -1.44 14.53 24.18
C GLY A 992 0.09 14.64 24.12
N GLY A 993 0.61 15.69 23.48
CA GLY A 993 2.05 16.03 23.55
C GLY A 993 2.56 16.03 25.00
N PRO A 994 3.87 15.98 25.22
CA PRO A 994 4.52 15.44 26.43
C PRO A 994 3.84 15.92 27.72
N SER A 995 2.84 15.18 28.19
CA SER A 995 2.23 15.38 29.50
C SER A 995 3.27 14.90 30.51
N GLY A 996 3.56 15.76 31.49
CA GLY A 996 4.77 15.72 32.29
C GLY A 996 4.91 14.58 33.30
N ASP A 997 4.24 13.44 33.09
CA ASP A 997 4.43 12.26 33.91
C ASP A 997 4.58 11.01 33.04
N ALA A 998 5.83 10.69 32.75
CA ALA A 998 6.22 9.53 31.97
C ALA A 998 6.29 8.30 32.89
N GLY A 999 5.24 8.08 33.70
CA GLY A 999 5.15 6.95 34.63
C GLY A 999 4.82 5.63 33.94
N ALA A 1000 4.84 4.56 34.72
CA ALA A 1000 4.34 3.26 34.30
C ALA A 1000 2.88 3.35 33.80
N ARG A 1001 2.50 2.45 32.89
CA ARG A 1001 1.16 2.43 32.29
C ARG A 1001 0.30 1.38 32.97
N VAL A 1002 -0.94 1.75 33.24
CA VAL A 1002 -1.96 0.89 33.84
C VAL A 1002 -2.37 -0.21 32.86
N VAL A 1003 -2.43 -1.44 33.37
CA VAL A 1003 -2.81 -2.65 32.64
C VAL A 1003 -3.97 -3.34 33.36
N LEU A 1004 -5.13 -3.39 32.71
CA LEU A 1004 -6.27 -4.17 33.17
C LEU A 1004 -5.99 -5.65 32.91
N VAL A 1005 -6.07 -6.48 33.93
CA VAL A 1005 -5.94 -7.94 33.84
C VAL A 1005 -7.28 -8.57 34.18
N VAL A 1006 -7.77 -9.44 33.29
CA VAL A 1006 -9.02 -10.19 33.48
C VAL A 1006 -8.68 -11.67 33.44
N ARG A 1007 -9.02 -12.40 34.50
CA ARG A 1007 -8.94 -13.87 34.55
C ARG A 1007 -10.34 -14.45 34.56
N GLY A 1008 -10.73 -15.11 33.46
CA GLY A 1008 -12.04 -15.76 33.37
C GLY A 1008 -12.42 -16.12 31.94
N ALA A 1009 -13.54 -16.83 31.79
CA ALA A 1009 -13.98 -17.38 30.50
C ALA A 1009 -14.54 -16.36 29.50
N VAL A 1010 -14.69 -15.08 29.88
CA VAL A 1010 -15.28 -14.02 29.04
C VAL A 1010 -14.58 -13.94 27.68
N PHE A 1011 -13.26 -13.74 27.67
CA PHE A 1011 -12.49 -13.56 26.43
C PHE A 1011 -12.21 -14.87 25.68
N ASP A 1012 -12.43 -16.02 26.31
CA ASP A 1012 -12.35 -17.33 25.67
C ASP A 1012 -13.57 -17.58 24.79
N ARG A 1013 -14.77 -17.23 25.29
CA ARG A 1013 -16.04 -17.39 24.58
C ARG A 1013 -16.39 -16.20 23.69
N TYR A 1014 -16.02 -14.99 24.12
CA TYR A 1014 -16.29 -13.73 23.43
C TYR A 1014 -14.97 -13.00 23.13
N PRO A 1015 -14.14 -13.49 22.19
CA PRO A 1015 -12.82 -12.90 21.90
C PRO A 1015 -12.90 -11.48 21.28
N ASN A 1016 -14.07 -11.08 20.78
CA ASN A 1016 -14.30 -9.77 20.16
C ASN A 1016 -14.92 -8.73 21.13
N THR A 1017 -14.94 -9.03 22.44
CA THR A 1017 -15.39 -8.08 23.47
C THR A 1017 -14.64 -6.76 23.38
N HIS A 1018 -15.38 -5.65 23.42
CA HIS A 1018 -14.81 -4.32 23.41
C HIS A 1018 -14.37 -3.95 24.82
N VAL A 1019 -13.12 -3.50 24.97
CA VAL A 1019 -12.57 -3.03 26.25
C VAL A 1019 -12.01 -1.64 26.06
N TYR A 1020 -12.43 -0.69 26.90
CA TYR A 1020 -11.91 0.68 26.89
C TYR A 1020 -11.99 1.30 28.29
N ALA A 1021 -11.24 2.37 28.51
CA ALA A 1021 -11.35 3.18 29.72
C ALA A 1021 -12.22 4.41 29.46
N ALA A 1022 -13.20 4.69 30.31
CA ALA A 1022 -14.05 5.87 30.25
C ALA A 1022 -13.77 6.78 31.45
N LYS A 1023 -13.64 8.08 31.23
CA LYS A 1023 -13.39 9.04 32.31
C LYS A 1023 -14.60 9.11 33.23
N GLY A 1024 -14.40 9.15 34.54
CA GLY A 1024 -15.48 9.40 35.48
C GLY A 1024 -16.01 10.84 35.37
N VAL A 1025 -17.29 11.02 35.70
CA VAL A 1025 -17.94 12.31 35.90
C VAL A 1025 -18.86 12.23 37.12
N ASP A 1026 -19.10 13.37 37.77
CA ASP A 1026 -19.99 13.45 38.93
C ASP A 1026 -21.40 12.98 38.55
N ALA A 1027 -21.99 12.13 39.38
CA ALA A 1027 -23.35 11.62 39.17
C ALA A 1027 -24.40 12.47 39.92
N ALA A 1028 -24.36 13.79 39.77
CA ALA A 1028 -25.19 14.72 40.55
C ALA A 1028 -26.72 14.54 40.41
N GLU A 1029 -27.18 13.85 39.37
CA GLU A 1029 -28.60 13.56 39.10
C GLU A 1029 -29.04 12.18 39.61
N ASP A 1030 -28.11 11.35 40.06
CA ASP A 1030 -28.38 10.01 40.59
C ASP A 1030 -28.14 10.01 42.10
N ALA A 1031 -29.15 9.66 42.89
CA ALA A 1031 -29.04 9.70 44.35
C ALA A 1031 -28.22 8.53 44.93
N GLU A 1032 -27.95 7.51 44.12
CA GLU A 1032 -27.29 6.27 44.56
C GLU A 1032 -25.82 6.17 44.15
N LEU A 1033 -25.37 7.03 43.23
CA LEU A 1033 -24.01 7.02 42.69
C LEU A 1033 -23.28 8.33 42.99
N GLU A 1034 -22.04 8.26 43.47
CA GLU A 1034 -21.18 9.44 43.63
C GLU A 1034 -20.59 9.88 42.27
N ARG A 1035 -20.26 8.90 41.41
CA ARG A 1035 -19.62 9.07 40.10
C ARG A 1035 -20.16 8.06 39.09
N LYS A 1036 -20.12 8.41 37.81
CA LYS A 1036 -20.50 7.53 36.68
C LYS A 1036 -19.50 7.66 35.52
N PRO A 1037 -19.33 6.64 34.67
CA PRO A 1037 -18.49 6.75 33.47
C PRO A 1037 -19.10 7.70 32.43
N ASP A 1038 -18.27 8.56 31.85
CA ASP A 1038 -18.56 9.40 30.68
C ASP A 1038 -18.52 8.55 29.40
N LEU A 1039 -19.51 7.68 29.28
CA LEU A 1039 -19.63 6.77 28.14
C LEU A 1039 -20.05 7.55 26.89
N PRO A 1040 -19.56 7.15 25.69
CA PRO A 1040 -20.01 7.72 24.44
C PRO A 1040 -21.52 7.56 24.28
N ASN A 1041 -22.24 8.65 24.48
CA ASN A 1041 -23.69 8.65 24.30
C ASN A 1041 -24.06 9.33 22.98
N MET A 1042 -25.22 8.94 22.46
CA MET A 1042 -25.75 9.37 21.17
C MET A 1042 -25.87 10.89 21.03
N ASP A 1043 -26.28 11.55 22.12
CA ASP A 1043 -26.83 12.90 22.10
C ASP A 1043 -25.77 13.99 22.35
N ASP A 1044 -24.59 13.63 22.89
CA ASP A 1044 -23.68 14.60 23.52
C ASP A 1044 -22.30 14.73 22.84
N GLY A 1045 -22.10 14.17 21.63
CA GLY A 1045 -20.87 14.43 20.86
C GLY A 1045 -19.63 13.64 21.32
N GLY A 1046 -19.82 12.49 21.97
CA GLY A 1046 -18.77 11.51 22.28
C GLY A 1046 -18.17 11.68 23.67
N GLY A 1047 -18.28 10.64 24.49
CA GLY A 1047 -17.72 10.57 25.84
C GLY A 1047 -16.19 10.47 25.82
N THR A 1048 -15.56 10.81 26.94
CA THR A 1048 -14.11 10.83 27.07
C THR A 1048 -13.56 9.41 27.29
N VAL A 1049 -13.26 8.70 26.20
CA VAL A 1049 -12.75 7.32 26.24
C VAL A 1049 -11.29 7.18 25.77
N LYS A 1050 -10.56 6.24 26.37
CA LYS A 1050 -9.24 5.78 25.92
C LYS A 1050 -9.29 4.29 25.58
N HIS A 1051 -8.85 3.94 24.37
CA HIS A 1051 -8.71 2.55 23.94
C HIS A 1051 -7.37 1.96 24.37
N PRO A 1052 -7.27 0.62 24.51
CA PRO A 1052 -6.02 -0.02 24.88
C PRO A 1052 -4.93 0.23 23.83
N ILE A 1053 -3.74 0.57 24.32
CA ILE A 1053 -2.52 0.77 23.52
C ILE A 1053 -1.88 -0.57 23.11
N PHE A 1054 -2.12 -1.62 23.90
CA PHE A 1054 -1.73 -2.99 23.59
C PHE A 1054 -2.63 -3.99 24.32
N ARG A 1055 -2.63 -5.24 23.85
CA ARG A 1055 -3.32 -6.36 24.50
C ARG A 1055 -2.48 -7.63 24.44
N GLY A 1056 -2.75 -8.58 25.32
CA GLY A 1056 -2.14 -9.90 25.27
C GLY A 1056 -2.92 -10.95 26.05
N ARG A 1057 -2.55 -12.22 25.84
CA ARG A 1057 -3.20 -13.37 26.46
C ARG A 1057 -2.17 -14.34 27.04
N LEU A 1058 -2.47 -14.84 28.23
CA LEU A 1058 -1.74 -15.83 29.01
C LEU A 1058 -2.66 -17.03 29.25
N ASP A 1059 -2.13 -18.24 29.06
CA ASP A 1059 -2.88 -19.48 29.20
C ASP A 1059 -3.14 -19.81 30.68
N PRO A 1060 -4.30 -20.39 31.02
CA PRO A 1060 -5.37 -20.75 30.08
C PRO A 1060 -6.33 -19.58 29.74
N ASP A 1061 -6.57 -18.68 30.69
CA ASP A 1061 -7.76 -17.80 30.73
C ASP A 1061 -7.47 -16.35 31.20
N VAL A 1062 -6.23 -15.89 31.09
CA VAL A 1062 -5.82 -14.54 31.51
C VAL A 1062 -5.63 -13.64 30.29
N THR A 1063 -6.37 -12.54 30.22
CA THR A 1063 -6.23 -11.53 29.17
C THR A 1063 -5.90 -10.18 29.80
N PHE A 1064 -5.00 -9.43 29.19
CA PHE A 1064 -4.59 -8.12 29.70
C PHE A 1064 -4.63 -7.03 28.63
N PHE A 1065 -4.94 -5.80 29.07
CA PHE A 1065 -5.12 -4.62 28.23
C PHE A 1065 -4.37 -3.43 28.83
N GLY A 1066 -3.38 -2.91 28.11
CA GLY A 1066 -2.62 -1.74 28.54
C GLY A 1066 -3.28 -0.46 28.10
N PHE A 1067 -3.37 0.53 28.98
CA PHE A 1067 -3.95 1.84 28.72
C PHE A 1067 -2.91 2.95 28.88
N ASP A 1068 -3.09 4.03 28.12
CA ASP A 1068 -2.31 5.26 28.33
C ASP A 1068 -2.85 6.01 29.55
N LEU A 1069 -2.68 5.45 30.74
CA LEU A 1069 -3.06 6.01 32.04
C LEU A 1069 -1.99 5.67 33.06
N THR A 1070 -1.66 6.59 33.96
CA THR A 1070 -0.89 6.30 35.18
C THR A 1070 -1.81 5.87 36.31
N GLU A 1071 -1.28 5.22 37.37
CA GLU A 1071 -2.07 4.89 38.58
C GLU A 1071 -2.73 6.14 39.19
N GLU A 1072 -2.02 7.26 39.24
CA GLU A 1072 -2.55 8.53 39.77
C GLU A 1072 -3.71 9.07 38.92
N GLU A 1073 -3.62 8.99 37.59
CA GLU A 1073 -4.70 9.40 36.69
C GLU A 1073 -5.92 8.48 36.84
N ALA A 1074 -5.70 7.17 36.93
CA ALA A 1074 -6.77 6.17 37.04
C ALA A 1074 -7.56 6.30 38.36
N LYS A 1075 -6.88 6.57 39.48
CA LYS A 1075 -7.45 6.78 40.82
C LYS A 1075 -7.92 8.21 41.11
N ALA A 1076 -7.76 9.14 40.15
CA ALA A 1076 -8.18 10.52 40.37
C ALA A 1076 -9.67 10.58 40.76
N ASP A 1077 -10.12 11.73 41.27
CA ASP A 1077 -11.55 11.97 41.48
C ASP A 1077 -12.02 12.95 40.40
N PRO A 1078 -12.91 12.55 39.45
CA PRO A 1078 -13.74 11.33 39.39
C PRO A 1078 -13.11 10.08 38.69
N GLY A 1079 -11.84 10.13 38.27
CA GLY A 1079 -11.06 8.93 37.92
C GLY A 1079 -11.37 8.31 36.56
N TRP A 1080 -11.06 7.02 36.40
CA TRP A 1080 -11.36 6.24 35.21
C TRP A 1080 -12.03 4.91 35.53
N PHE A 1081 -12.99 4.54 34.70
CA PHE A 1081 -13.68 3.25 34.70
C PHE A 1081 -13.16 2.39 33.55
N PHE A 1082 -12.90 1.12 33.83
CA PHE A 1082 -12.65 0.12 32.80
C PHE A 1082 -13.98 -0.50 32.39
N VAL A 1083 -14.30 -0.38 31.10
CA VAL A 1083 -15.56 -0.81 30.51
C VAL A 1083 -15.33 -2.07 29.69
N ILE A 1084 -16.09 -3.10 30.01
CA ILE A 1084 -16.17 -4.36 29.25
C ILE A 1084 -17.54 -4.37 28.58
N GLU A 1085 -17.54 -4.26 27.26
CA GLU A 1085 -18.74 -4.05 26.43
C GLU A 1085 -18.89 -5.20 25.42
N GLU A 1086 -20.10 -5.74 25.35
CA GLU A 1086 -20.48 -6.65 24.28
C GLU A 1086 -20.52 -5.90 22.94
N PRO A 1087 -19.82 -6.37 21.89
CA PRO A 1087 -19.82 -5.70 20.62
C PRO A 1087 -21.26 -5.64 20.07
N PRO A 1088 -21.71 -4.48 19.55
CA PRO A 1088 -23.07 -4.35 19.05
C PRO A 1088 -23.28 -5.24 17.81
N SER A 1089 -23.90 -6.40 18.02
CA SER A 1089 -24.41 -7.29 16.96
C SER A 1089 -25.83 -6.88 16.56
N GLY A 1090 -26.35 -7.46 15.48
CA GLY A 1090 -27.78 -7.32 15.18
C GLY A 1090 -28.64 -7.87 16.33
N PRO A 1091 -29.90 -7.44 16.50
CA PRO A 1091 -30.73 -7.75 17.67
C PRO A 1091 -30.80 -9.26 17.96
N SER A 1092 -30.56 -9.62 19.22
CA SER A 1092 -30.72 -10.98 19.76
C SER A 1092 -31.95 -11.02 20.67
N PHE A 1093 -32.60 -12.17 20.79
CA PHE A 1093 -33.81 -12.33 21.61
C PHE A 1093 -33.65 -13.52 22.56
N GLY A 1094 -34.28 -13.48 23.71
CA GLY A 1094 -34.22 -14.53 24.73
C GLY A 1094 -34.73 -14.04 26.08
N LEU A 1095 -34.36 -14.75 27.13
CA LEU A 1095 -34.62 -14.41 28.53
C LEU A 1095 -33.33 -14.61 29.33
N ASP A 1096 -33.15 -13.87 30.41
CA ASP A 1096 -31.92 -13.97 31.22
C ASP A 1096 -31.90 -15.27 32.05
N VAL A 1097 -30.71 -15.67 32.50
CA VAL A 1097 -30.44 -16.89 33.28
C VAL A 1097 -30.64 -16.58 34.76
N GLY A 1098 -31.43 -17.40 35.47
CA GLY A 1098 -31.84 -17.14 36.85
C GLY A 1098 -30.69 -16.83 37.83
N GLY A 1099 -30.84 -15.72 38.56
CA GLY A 1099 -29.93 -15.24 39.61
C GLY A 1099 -30.57 -14.12 40.43
N SER A 1100 -31.04 -14.45 41.63
CA SER A 1100 -31.67 -13.58 42.65
C SER A 1100 -32.57 -12.44 42.11
N ASN A 1101 -33.89 -12.65 42.17
CA ASN A 1101 -34.91 -11.58 42.24
C ASN A 1101 -34.74 -10.79 43.56
N ASP A 1102 -33.55 -10.22 43.80
CA ASP A 1102 -33.27 -9.28 44.89
C ASP A 1102 -33.77 -7.87 44.55
N VAL A 1103 -34.24 -7.66 43.31
CA VAL A 1103 -34.96 -6.46 42.90
C VAL A 1103 -36.36 -6.48 43.53
N PRO A 1104 -36.71 -5.49 44.37
CA PRO A 1104 -38.07 -5.39 44.91
C PRO A 1104 -39.11 -5.27 43.79
N ASP A 1105 -40.30 -5.87 43.97
CA ASP A 1105 -41.39 -5.85 42.98
C ASP A 1105 -41.73 -4.45 42.41
N ALA A 1106 -41.47 -3.40 43.19
CA ALA A 1106 -41.74 -2.01 42.78
C ALA A 1106 -40.77 -1.45 41.73
N ASP A 1107 -39.57 -2.05 41.63
CA ASP A 1107 -38.49 -1.59 40.75
C ASP A 1107 -38.23 -2.58 39.59
N TRP A 1108 -39.00 -3.67 39.52
CA TRP A 1108 -38.87 -4.70 38.48
C TRP A 1108 -39.32 -4.20 37.11
N THR A 1109 -38.52 -4.51 36.09
CA THR A 1109 -38.79 -4.18 34.69
C THR A 1109 -38.76 -5.43 33.82
N TRP A 1110 -39.23 -5.33 32.57
CA TRP A 1110 -39.15 -6.46 31.62
C TRP A 1110 -37.72 -6.91 31.32
N GLU A 1111 -36.70 -6.09 31.62
CA GLU A 1111 -35.28 -6.44 31.48
C GLU A 1111 -34.84 -7.44 32.56
N ASP A 1112 -35.56 -7.54 33.67
CA ASP A 1112 -35.32 -8.46 34.77
C ASP A 1112 -36.06 -9.82 34.58
N LEU A 1113 -36.65 -10.06 33.40
CA LEU A 1113 -37.40 -11.28 33.11
C LEU A 1113 -36.45 -12.45 32.79
N THR A 1114 -36.51 -13.49 33.63
CA THR A 1114 -35.68 -14.69 33.50
C THR A 1114 -36.46 -15.90 33.00
N TRP A 1115 -35.75 -16.98 32.69
CA TRP A 1115 -36.36 -18.28 32.38
C TRP A 1115 -37.16 -18.90 33.54
N ASP A 1116 -36.92 -18.51 34.79
CA ASP A 1116 -37.67 -19.00 35.97
C ASP A 1116 -39.05 -18.33 36.12
N ASP A 1117 -39.23 -17.16 35.49
CA ASP A 1117 -40.44 -16.35 35.55
C ASP A 1117 -41.51 -16.79 34.53
N VAL A 1118 -41.17 -17.71 33.62
CA VAL A 1118 -42.05 -18.18 32.54
C VAL A 1118 -42.31 -19.68 32.59
N THR A 1119 -43.49 -20.08 32.13
CA THR A 1119 -43.82 -21.49 31.92
C THR A 1119 -43.31 -21.96 30.55
N ALA A 1120 -42.42 -22.94 30.55
CA ALA A 1120 -41.90 -23.58 29.35
C ALA A 1120 -42.08 -25.10 29.40
N ASN A 1121 -42.69 -25.68 28.36
CA ASN A 1121 -42.70 -27.13 28.12
C ASN A 1121 -41.87 -27.41 26.87
N GLY A 1122 -40.57 -27.13 26.97
CA GLY A 1122 -39.65 -27.06 25.83
C GLY A 1122 -39.77 -25.75 25.04
N TYR A 1123 -40.98 -25.18 24.88
CA TYR A 1123 -41.19 -23.84 24.33
C TYR A 1123 -41.89 -22.91 25.34
N VAL A 1124 -41.55 -21.62 25.32
CA VAL A 1124 -42.19 -20.59 26.14
C VAL A 1124 -43.64 -20.38 25.72
N SER A 1125 -44.55 -20.38 26.70
CA SER A 1125 -45.96 -20.03 26.48
C SER A 1125 -46.15 -18.51 26.46
N ALA A 1126 -46.85 -18.00 25.45
CA ALA A 1126 -47.27 -16.59 25.33
C ALA A 1126 -48.68 -16.33 25.90
N GLY A 1127 -49.23 -17.28 26.66
CA GLY A 1127 -50.52 -17.13 27.36
C GLY A 1127 -50.51 -16.03 28.42
N ARG A 1128 -51.70 -15.55 28.84
CA ARG A 1128 -51.79 -14.55 29.92
C ARG A 1128 -51.40 -15.10 31.29
N ASP A 1129 -51.64 -16.39 31.51
CA ASP A 1129 -51.32 -17.10 32.75
C ASP A 1129 -49.97 -17.84 32.65
N SER A 1130 -49.11 -17.46 31.70
CA SER A 1130 -47.84 -18.16 31.46
C SER A 1130 -46.69 -17.67 32.33
N LEU A 1131 -46.85 -16.54 33.02
CA LEU A 1131 -45.91 -16.07 34.02
C LEU A 1131 -46.07 -16.88 35.31
N THR A 1132 -44.97 -17.28 35.93
CA THR A 1132 -44.96 -18.06 37.18
C THR A 1132 -45.16 -17.14 38.40
N ASP A 1133 -45.29 -17.73 39.58
CA ASP A 1133 -45.34 -16.97 40.84
C ASP A 1133 -43.99 -16.29 41.19
N ALA A 1134 -42.92 -16.52 40.40
CA ALA A 1134 -41.63 -15.85 40.55
C ALA A 1134 -41.61 -14.43 39.95
N ALA A 1135 -42.46 -14.18 38.94
CA ALA A 1135 -42.65 -12.87 38.34
C ALA A 1135 -43.47 -11.95 39.27
N PRO A 1136 -43.36 -10.61 39.15
CA PRO A 1136 -44.19 -9.69 39.91
C PRO A 1136 -45.68 -9.89 39.67
N ALA A 1137 -46.49 -9.49 40.65
CA ALA A 1137 -47.94 -9.58 40.54
C ALA A 1137 -48.46 -8.80 39.32
N PRO A 1138 -49.55 -9.25 38.65
CA PRO A 1138 -50.03 -8.64 37.40
C PRO A 1138 -50.35 -7.13 37.46
N GLY A 1139 -50.55 -6.56 38.65
CA GLY A 1139 -50.79 -5.14 38.85
C GLY A 1139 -49.52 -4.27 38.86
N ASP A 1140 -48.37 -4.89 39.09
CA ASP A 1140 -47.06 -4.25 39.21
C ASP A 1140 -46.24 -4.39 37.90
N LEU A 1141 -46.70 -5.24 36.97
CA LEU A 1141 -46.08 -5.38 35.65
C LEU A 1141 -46.18 -4.09 34.82
N PRO A 1142 -45.16 -3.76 34.02
CA PRO A 1142 -45.21 -2.61 33.12
C PRO A 1142 -46.40 -2.69 32.14
N THR A 1143 -47.07 -1.55 31.94
CA THR A 1143 -48.27 -1.48 31.07
C THR A 1143 -47.94 -1.36 29.57
N ASN A 1144 -46.72 -0.96 29.23
CA ASN A 1144 -46.22 -0.87 27.86
C ASN A 1144 -44.68 -0.99 27.83
N PRO A 1145 -44.10 -2.01 27.15
CA PRO A 1145 -44.78 -3.12 26.48
C PRO A 1145 -45.55 -4.03 27.47
N ALA A 1146 -46.42 -4.92 26.97
CA ALA A 1146 -47.33 -5.74 27.77
C ALA A 1146 -47.31 -7.18 27.26
N TRP A 1147 -47.10 -8.13 28.18
CA TRP A 1147 -47.09 -9.56 27.87
C TRP A 1147 -48.39 -10.04 27.24
N SER A 1148 -48.30 -11.00 26.32
CA SER A 1148 -49.43 -11.60 25.60
C SER A 1148 -50.28 -10.62 24.75
N LYS A 1149 -49.82 -9.38 24.51
CA LYS A 1149 -50.60 -8.38 23.75
C LYS A 1149 -50.56 -8.62 22.24
N ASN A 1150 -49.39 -8.66 21.62
CA ASN A 1150 -49.15 -9.03 20.22
C ASN A 1150 -47.64 -9.27 19.99
N GLY A 1151 -47.24 -9.73 18.80
CA GLY A 1151 -45.85 -10.07 18.48
C GLY A 1151 -44.83 -8.93 18.65
N ALA A 1152 -45.22 -7.65 18.48
CA ALA A 1152 -44.30 -6.54 18.69
C ALA A 1152 -43.98 -6.30 20.16
N HIS A 1153 -44.97 -6.42 21.04
CA HIS A 1153 -44.74 -6.31 22.48
C HIS A 1153 -43.90 -7.48 23.01
N MET A 1154 -44.15 -8.69 22.51
CA MET A 1154 -43.33 -9.86 22.86
C MET A 1154 -41.89 -9.69 22.39
N ALA A 1155 -41.68 -9.18 21.18
CA ALA A 1155 -40.35 -8.86 20.68
C ALA A 1155 -39.64 -7.81 21.54
N GLU A 1156 -40.32 -6.73 21.94
CA GLU A 1156 -39.73 -5.69 22.80
C GLU A 1156 -39.37 -6.20 24.21
N ILE A 1157 -40.18 -7.10 24.78
CA ILE A 1157 -39.92 -7.72 26.09
C ILE A 1157 -38.75 -8.70 26.02
N THR A 1158 -38.66 -9.49 24.96
CA THR A 1158 -37.65 -10.56 24.82
C THR A 1158 -36.39 -10.09 24.09
N TRP A 1159 -36.27 -8.80 23.79
CA TRP A 1159 -35.10 -8.25 23.11
C TRP A 1159 -33.95 -8.09 24.11
N ILE A 1160 -32.87 -8.84 23.89
CA ILE A 1160 -31.65 -8.77 24.69
C ILE A 1160 -30.86 -7.55 24.23
N ARG A 1161 -30.55 -6.65 25.16
CA ARG A 1161 -29.75 -5.46 24.91
C ARG A 1161 -28.27 -5.79 25.09
N PRO A 1162 -27.36 -5.19 24.29
CA PRO A 1162 -25.93 -5.36 24.51
C PRO A 1162 -25.54 -4.97 25.94
N PHE A 1163 -24.87 -5.87 26.63
CA PHE A 1163 -24.46 -5.64 28.02
C PHE A 1163 -23.14 -4.86 28.09
N ARG A 1164 -23.02 -4.00 29.09
CA ARG A 1164 -21.77 -3.30 29.43
C ARG A 1164 -21.60 -3.25 30.94
N ALA A 1165 -20.41 -3.60 31.41
CA ALA A 1165 -20.01 -3.40 32.79
C ALA A 1165 -18.91 -2.35 32.86
N ALA A 1166 -19.01 -1.44 33.82
CA ALA A 1166 -18.00 -0.42 34.09
C ALA A 1166 -17.50 -0.60 35.54
N ILE A 1167 -16.21 -0.81 35.71
CA ILE A 1167 -15.57 -1.06 37.01
C ILE A 1167 -14.58 0.06 37.28
N HIS A 1168 -14.68 0.72 38.43
CA HIS A 1168 -13.81 1.85 38.74
C HIS A 1168 -12.41 1.36 39.16
N ALA A 1169 -11.35 2.11 38.80
CA ALA A 1169 -9.98 1.75 39.13
C ALA A 1169 -9.72 1.58 40.65
N ASP A 1170 -10.38 2.39 41.48
CA ASP A 1170 -10.30 2.31 42.95
C ASP A 1170 -10.71 0.96 43.54
N ASP A 1171 -11.60 0.21 42.88
CA ASP A 1171 -12.05 -1.10 43.36
C ASP A 1171 -10.99 -2.19 43.12
N MET A 1172 -10.00 -1.90 42.27
CA MET A 1172 -8.97 -2.84 41.81
C MET A 1172 -7.56 -2.45 42.24
N LEU A 1173 -7.39 -1.25 42.78
CA LEU A 1173 -6.09 -0.72 43.21
C LEU A 1173 -6.09 -0.49 44.72
N PRO A 1174 -4.92 -0.63 45.39
CA PRO A 1174 -4.86 -0.45 46.83
C PRO A 1174 -5.23 0.99 47.22
N THR A 1175 -6.08 1.15 48.24
CA THR A 1175 -6.40 2.46 48.80
C THR A 1175 -5.17 3.03 49.47
N ASN A 1176 -4.81 4.29 49.16
CA ASN A 1176 -3.67 4.95 49.79
C ASN A 1176 -3.86 4.91 51.31
N GLY A 1177 -2.94 4.22 52.00
CA GLY A 1177 -2.95 4.06 53.44
C GLY A 1177 -2.84 5.39 54.17
N GLY A 1178 -3.97 6.06 54.38
CA GLY A 1178 -4.23 6.77 55.63
C GLY A 1178 -4.51 5.73 56.70
N SER A 1179 -3.71 5.72 57.76
CA SER A 1179 -4.05 4.96 58.96
C SER A 1179 -5.44 5.34 59.48
N GLN A 1180 -6.32 4.34 59.58
CA GLN A 1180 -7.68 4.33 60.18
C GLN A 1180 -8.82 4.96 59.37
#